data_AF-A0A6P6YEW2-F1
#
_entry.id   AF-A0A6P6YEW2-F1
#
_cell.length_a   1.000
_cell.length_b   1.000
_cell.length_c   1.000
_cell.angle_alpha   90.00
_cell.angle_beta   90.00
_cell.angle_gamma   90.00
#
_symmetry.space_group_name_H-M   'P 1'
#
loop_
_entity.id
_entity.type
_entity.pdbx_description
1 polymer ?
#
loop_
_entity_poly.entity_id
_entity_poly.type
_entity_poly.pdbx_seq_one_letter_code
_entity_poly.pdbx_strand_id
1 'polypeptide(L)'
;FLIILSIIIIFVNFCHWYVYYCCFCKILIILILFYIFSSLLFRDNVKFRHPQINNNNDVDNNDKCSKLIQKINDTHLNRAFIEALSIHNRISDLEQDLDRKHLDTINTTTITSLARHIIPAKHQHEILELHHEQRPYEEASKIIAKNFSLSLEKIRDLSHISATNLTIDHQHYRSKRQTCKPPIFCNRNRFRTADGSCNNLRNPRWGKSFECVIRLLDPDYSDGISKPRLSASGNPLPNARMLSGRIHPQEDAQGNFTHMLMQYGQFLDHDISLSPVNRLNRVGINCCPRPTHPECFPIEVFPNDSVFGRENKRCLNFVRSTSCLTCRFGPRLQLNKLTSFIDASNIYGNTMEETRNLRLFNRGMLVFDTDRRDNMILPQSNDVLNDQCSEPSKRSICFRAGDNTRVNQHPGLLVLHTIWLRQHNRIANMLIELNPNWNDERIFQETRRIIGAQMQMITYNEFLPIVLGQNAMSFYKLTVLRNGFTTYDSNVNPSIISEFSTAAFRFGHSLINGKFTMIGADSRRSTFNLKDNFFSPSRLRNGELDQIVRGLVGKSAQRFDPFCHSDLRNNLYKSKNELSGSDLPAMNIQRGRDHGIPGYVHYLQLCFEDKITTFEQLDQYMPKEQRQRFQQHYDSVEDIDLFSGGVSELPLIDAVVGPTFACIIGVQFNHLKYGDRYYFEHDNQDGSFTKEQLQSIRQTLFSKIICENGDDFQRIHRKVFLLNNER
;
A
#
# COMPACT_ATOMS: atom_id res chain seq x y z
N PHE A 1 -29.88 -61.25 -8.49
CA PHE A 1 -29.81 -60.21 -9.55
C PHE A 1 -30.78 -59.05 -9.29
N LEU A 2 -32.08 -59.29 -9.04
CA LEU A 2 -33.04 -58.23 -8.67
C LEU A 2 -32.70 -57.49 -7.35
N ILE A 3 -32.10 -58.15 -6.37
CA ILE A 3 -31.61 -57.50 -5.13
C ILE A 3 -30.42 -56.56 -5.39
N ILE A 4 -29.54 -56.93 -6.34
CA ILE A 4 -28.38 -56.13 -6.73
C ILE A 4 -28.83 -54.88 -7.49
N LEU A 5 -29.87 -55.00 -8.33
CA LEU A 5 -30.46 -53.88 -9.05
C LEU A 5 -31.13 -52.88 -8.09
N SER A 6 -31.81 -53.35 -7.04
CA SER A 6 -32.40 -52.49 -6.00
C SER A 6 -31.34 -51.77 -5.16
N ILE A 7 -30.21 -52.41 -4.86
CA ILE A 7 -29.10 -51.79 -4.13
C ILE A 7 -28.42 -50.71 -4.97
N ILE A 8 -28.25 -50.94 -6.28
CA ILE A 8 -27.66 -49.96 -7.20
C ILE A 8 -28.58 -48.74 -7.38
N ILE A 9 -29.91 -48.93 -7.43
CA ILE A 9 -30.88 -47.81 -7.53
C ILE A 9 -30.93 -47.00 -6.22
N ILE A 10 -30.74 -47.63 -5.06
CA ILE A 10 -30.57 -46.93 -3.78
C ILE A 10 -29.23 -46.19 -3.75
N PHE A 11 -28.15 -46.78 -4.28
CA PHE A 11 -26.81 -46.18 -4.33
C PHE A 11 -26.72 -44.96 -5.25
N VAL A 12 -27.39 -44.99 -6.41
CA VAL A 12 -27.41 -43.86 -7.35
C VAL A 12 -28.24 -42.69 -6.80
N ASN A 13 -29.31 -42.96 -6.04
CA ASN A 13 -30.09 -41.93 -5.37
C ASN A 13 -29.41 -41.39 -4.09
N PHE A 14 -28.59 -42.18 -3.40
CA PHE A 14 -27.82 -41.71 -2.23
C PHE A 14 -26.62 -40.83 -2.60
N CYS A 15 -26.00 -41.05 -3.77
CA CYS A 15 -24.88 -40.23 -4.25
C CYS A 15 -25.27 -38.83 -4.71
N HIS A 16 -26.57 -38.53 -4.86
CA HIS A 16 -27.03 -37.23 -5.34
C HIS A 16 -27.23 -36.17 -4.24
N TRP A 17 -27.01 -36.49 -2.95
CA TRP A 17 -27.33 -35.56 -1.84
C TRP A 17 -26.22 -35.20 -0.84
N TYR A 18 -25.01 -35.78 -0.88
CA TYR A 18 -23.94 -35.38 0.05
C TYR A 18 -22.53 -35.46 -0.58
N VAL A 19 -22.08 -34.34 -1.18
CA VAL A 19 -20.71 -34.16 -1.72
C VAL A 19 -19.81 -33.35 -0.75
N TYR A 20 -20.22 -33.16 0.50
CA TYR A 20 -19.40 -32.48 1.52
C TYR A 20 -19.21 -33.38 2.74
N TYR A 21 -17.93 -33.60 3.10
CA TYR A 21 -17.37 -34.34 4.25
C TYR A 21 -17.23 -35.88 4.14
N CYS A 22 -15.98 -36.33 3.96
CA CYS A 22 -15.16 -36.99 5.00
C CYS A 22 -14.39 -38.23 4.48
N CYS A 23 -13.05 -38.13 4.39
CA CYS A 23 -12.15 -39.29 4.17
C CYS A 23 -12.34 -40.37 5.24
N PHE A 24 -12.84 -40.00 6.43
CA PHE A 24 -13.20 -40.92 7.50
C PHE A 24 -14.34 -41.87 7.08
N CYS A 25 -15.34 -41.41 6.32
CA CYS A 25 -16.41 -42.27 5.82
C CYS A 25 -15.92 -43.27 4.78
N LYS A 26 -14.94 -42.91 3.93
CA LYS A 26 -14.35 -43.85 2.96
C LYS A 26 -13.53 -44.95 3.65
N ILE A 27 -12.77 -44.60 4.69
CA ILE A 27 -12.01 -45.56 5.49
C ILE A 27 -12.97 -46.44 6.31
N LEU A 28 -14.01 -45.85 6.91
CA LEU A 28 -15.03 -46.60 7.67
C LEU A 28 -15.83 -47.54 6.74
N ILE A 29 -16.17 -47.12 5.52
CA ILE A 29 -16.82 -47.97 4.51
C ILE A 29 -15.90 -49.10 4.07
N ILE A 30 -14.60 -48.85 3.88
CA ILE A 30 -13.61 -49.90 3.55
C ILE A 30 -13.48 -50.88 4.71
N LEU A 31 -13.43 -50.41 5.96
CA LEU A 31 -13.37 -51.28 7.15
C LEU A 31 -14.67 -52.06 7.38
N ILE A 32 -15.83 -51.47 7.11
CA ILE A 32 -17.14 -52.13 7.17
C ILE A 32 -17.27 -53.18 6.06
N LEU A 33 -16.82 -52.87 4.83
CA LEU A 33 -16.78 -53.83 3.72
C LEU A 33 -15.80 -54.98 4.01
N PHE A 34 -14.66 -54.70 4.66
CA PHE A 34 -13.70 -55.71 5.11
C PHE A 34 -14.25 -56.59 6.23
N TYR A 35 -14.99 -56.02 7.19
CA TYR A 35 -15.68 -56.74 8.25
C TYR A 35 -16.84 -57.58 7.72
N ILE A 36 -17.62 -57.08 6.75
CA ILE A 36 -18.69 -57.84 6.08
C ILE A 36 -18.10 -58.98 5.25
N PHE A 37 -16.98 -58.77 4.56
CA PHE A 37 -16.26 -59.83 3.84
C PHE A 37 -15.67 -60.89 4.79
N SER A 38 -15.10 -60.50 5.92
CA SER A 38 -14.58 -61.45 6.92
C SER A 38 -15.70 -62.20 7.64
N SER A 39 -16.86 -61.57 7.82
CA SER A 39 -18.04 -62.17 8.47
C SER A 39 -18.81 -63.12 7.55
N LEU A 40 -18.80 -62.88 6.23
CA LEU A 40 -19.39 -63.76 5.22
C LEU A 40 -18.52 -64.99 4.91
N LEU A 41 -17.21 -64.92 5.20
CA LEU A 41 -16.28 -66.05 5.07
C LEU A 41 -16.24 -66.97 6.31
N PHE A 42 -16.87 -66.59 7.42
CA PHE A 42 -16.85 -67.32 8.70
C PHE A 42 -18.22 -67.81 9.19
N ARG A 43 -19.22 -67.89 8.31
CA ARG A 43 -20.58 -68.31 8.65
C ARG A 43 -21.02 -69.59 7.95
N ASP A 44 -20.24 -70.66 8.12
CA ASP A 44 -20.72 -72.04 8.09
C ASP A 44 -19.86 -72.89 9.05
N ASN A 45 -20.43 -73.27 10.20
CA ASN A 45 -19.77 -74.00 11.28
C ASN A 45 -20.39 -75.40 11.44
N VAL A 46 -19.89 -76.44 10.75
CA VAL A 46 -20.14 -77.88 11.08
C VAL A 46 -19.09 -78.74 10.32
N LYS A 47 -18.34 -79.74 10.80
CA LYS A 47 -17.95 -80.35 12.10
C LYS A 47 -16.68 -81.20 11.84
N PHE A 48 -15.91 -81.45 12.89
CA PHE A 48 -14.74 -82.34 12.98
C PHE A 48 -14.83 -83.72 12.28
N ARG A 49 -13.72 -84.17 11.65
CA ARG A 49 -12.85 -85.28 12.13
C ARG A 49 -11.79 -85.66 11.07
N HIS A 50 -10.54 -85.84 11.50
CA HIS A 50 -9.48 -86.48 10.71
C HIS A 50 -9.87 -87.94 10.38
N PRO A 51 -9.52 -88.41 9.17
CA PRO A 51 -8.52 -89.48 9.13
C PRO A 51 -7.54 -89.42 7.94
N GLN A 52 -6.33 -89.90 8.23
CA GLN A 52 -5.50 -90.84 7.45
C GLN A 52 -5.33 -90.65 5.93
N ILE A 53 -4.06 -90.53 5.57
CA ILE A 53 -3.47 -90.75 4.24
C ILE A 53 -3.85 -92.16 3.76
N ASN A 54 -4.34 -92.28 2.52
CA ASN A 54 -3.89 -93.35 1.63
C ASN A 54 -4.19 -93.10 0.16
N ASN A 55 -3.32 -93.71 -0.63
CA ASN A 55 -3.07 -93.56 -2.05
C ASN A 55 -4.24 -93.92 -2.98
N ASN A 56 -4.21 -93.22 -4.12
CA ASN A 56 -4.50 -93.65 -5.48
C ASN A 56 -5.95 -93.74 -5.98
N ASN A 57 -6.15 -92.97 -7.07
CA ASN A 57 -7.02 -93.15 -8.24
C ASN A 57 -8.52 -92.84 -7.98
N ASP A 58 -9.23 -92.05 -8.77
CA ASP A 58 -8.99 -91.58 -10.13
C ASP A 58 -10.02 -90.47 -10.50
N VAL A 59 -9.60 -89.60 -11.42
CA VAL A 59 -10.38 -88.89 -12.46
C VAL A 59 -11.43 -87.79 -12.09
N ASP A 60 -11.04 -86.57 -12.48
CA ASP A 60 -11.79 -85.40 -12.99
C ASP A 60 -12.32 -84.28 -12.07
N ASN A 61 -12.09 -83.04 -12.56
CA ASN A 61 -12.48 -81.71 -12.04
C ASN A 61 -11.68 -81.11 -10.86
N ASN A 62 -10.58 -80.41 -11.15
CA ASN A 62 -10.19 -79.18 -10.40
C ASN A 62 -9.14 -78.28 -11.10
N ASP A 63 -9.38 -77.86 -12.35
CA ASP A 63 -8.56 -76.89 -13.11
C ASP A 63 -9.00 -75.42 -12.93
N LYS A 64 -9.23 -74.95 -11.69
CA LYS A 64 -9.42 -73.50 -11.43
C LYS A 64 -8.77 -72.93 -10.16
N CYS A 65 -8.38 -73.75 -9.17
CA CYS A 65 -7.78 -73.22 -7.93
C CYS A 65 -6.25 -73.07 -7.96
N SER A 66 -5.50 -73.90 -8.70
CA SER A 66 -4.04 -73.72 -8.81
C SER A 66 -3.63 -72.52 -9.67
N LYS A 67 -4.47 -72.08 -10.63
CA LYS A 67 -4.24 -70.88 -11.44
C LYS A 67 -4.61 -69.57 -10.73
N LEU A 68 -5.35 -69.64 -9.61
CA LEU A 68 -5.71 -68.47 -8.80
C LEU A 68 -4.66 -68.18 -7.72
N ILE A 69 -4.04 -69.23 -7.15
CA ILE A 69 -3.00 -69.11 -6.13
C ILE A 69 -1.66 -68.66 -6.74
N GLN A 70 -1.41 -68.96 -8.02
CA GLN A 70 -0.23 -68.45 -8.75
C GLN A 70 -0.37 -67.00 -9.26
N LYS A 71 -1.56 -66.37 -9.10
CA LYS A 71 -1.84 -64.97 -9.49
C LYS A 71 -1.84 -63.99 -8.31
N ILE A 72 -1.71 -64.46 -7.07
CA ILE A 72 -1.61 -63.63 -5.86
C ILE A 72 -0.23 -63.87 -5.24
N ASN A 73 0.81 -63.58 -6.01
CA ASN A 73 2.17 -63.43 -5.48
C ASN A 73 2.74 -62.12 -6.01
N ASP A 74 1.94 -61.07 -5.88
CA ASP A 74 2.28 -59.77 -6.41
C ASP A 74 3.16 -59.04 -5.40
N THR A 75 4.47 -59.16 -5.62
CA THR A 75 5.52 -58.35 -4.99
C THR A 75 5.21 -56.85 -4.99
N HIS A 76 4.31 -56.36 -5.86
CA HIS A 76 3.82 -54.99 -5.84
C HIS A 76 2.84 -54.68 -4.71
N LEU A 77 1.96 -55.61 -4.32
CA LEU A 77 1.01 -55.39 -3.22
C LEU A 77 1.73 -55.39 -1.87
N ASN A 78 2.72 -56.27 -1.69
CA ASN A 78 3.57 -56.25 -0.50
C ASN A 78 4.49 -55.02 -0.46
N ARG A 79 5.03 -54.56 -1.60
CA ARG A 79 5.76 -53.27 -1.64
C ARG A 79 4.86 -52.09 -1.35
N ALA A 80 3.67 -52.03 -1.93
CA ALA A 80 2.70 -50.97 -1.68
C ALA A 80 2.22 -50.98 -0.22
N PHE A 81 2.06 -52.17 0.38
CA PHE A 81 1.71 -52.32 1.80
C PHE A 81 2.86 -51.89 2.72
N ILE A 82 4.11 -52.25 2.40
CA ILE A 82 5.29 -51.83 3.18
C ILE A 82 5.59 -50.33 2.98
N GLU A 83 5.41 -49.77 1.79
CA GLU A 83 5.49 -48.31 1.56
C GLU A 83 4.33 -47.59 2.27
N ALA A 84 3.12 -48.13 2.24
CA ALA A 84 1.99 -47.56 2.96
C ALA A 84 2.19 -47.61 4.49
N LEU A 85 2.76 -48.70 5.03
CA LEU A 85 3.13 -48.78 6.45
C LEU A 85 4.31 -47.86 6.78
N SER A 86 5.30 -47.73 5.90
CA SER A 86 6.40 -46.79 6.08
C SER A 86 5.92 -45.35 6.06
N ILE A 87 4.93 -45.02 5.23
CA ILE A 87 4.31 -43.70 5.16
C ILE A 87 3.42 -43.50 6.39
N HIS A 88 2.63 -44.50 6.78
CA HIS A 88 1.77 -44.44 7.96
C HIS A 88 2.59 -44.29 9.25
N ASN A 89 3.70 -45.01 9.40
CA ASN A 89 4.59 -44.87 10.54
C ASN A 89 5.31 -43.51 10.52
N ARG A 90 5.76 -43.01 9.35
CA ARG A 90 6.31 -41.65 9.26
C ARG A 90 5.27 -40.56 9.55
N ILE A 91 4.02 -40.77 9.17
CA ILE A 91 2.90 -39.87 9.50
C ILE A 91 2.58 -39.97 11.00
N SER A 92 2.57 -41.17 11.59
CA SER A 92 2.32 -41.37 13.01
C SER A 92 3.47 -40.83 13.87
N ASP A 93 4.71 -40.91 13.41
CA ASP A 93 5.88 -40.31 14.04
C ASP A 93 5.81 -38.78 13.91
N LEU A 94 5.39 -38.25 12.74
CA LEU A 94 5.12 -36.81 12.55
C LEU A 94 3.95 -36.32 13.42
N GLU A 95 2.90 -37.12 13.60
CA GLU A 95 1.76 -36.84 14.48
C GLU A 95 2.18 -36.89 15.96
N GLN A 96 3.05 -37.83 16.36
CA GLN A 96 3.63 -37.86 17.71
C GLN A 96 4.61 -36.71 17.98
N ASP A 97 5.37 -36.28 16.97
CA ASP A 97 6.24 -35.09 17.04
C ASP A 97 5.42 -33.79 17.10
N LEU A 98 4.24 -33.74 16.46
CA LEU A 98 3.28 -32.63 16.55
C LEU A 98 2.62 -32.52 17.94
N ASP A 99 2.43 -33.65 18.64
CA ASP A 99 1.72 -33.70 19.94
C ASP A 99 2.61 -33.50 21.19
N ARG A 100 3.93 -33.28 21.04
CA ARG A 100 4.82 -32.97 22.18
C ARG A 100 5.76 -31.80 21.92
N LYS A 101 5.33 -30.60 22.34
CA LYS A 101 6.20 -29.47 22.75
C LYS A 101 7.36 -29.11 21.79
N HIS A 102 7.03 -28.41 20.71
CA HIS A 102 7.62 -27.13 20.25
C HIS A 102 7.25 -26.89 18.77
N LEU A 103 6.03 -26.42 18.51
CA LEU A 103 5.56 -26.12 17.15
C LEU A 103 6.29 -24.91 16.49
N ASP A 104 7.10 -24.17 17.23
CA ASP A 104 8.04 -23.17 16.65
C ASP A 104 9.27 -23.81 15.98
N THR A 105 9.49 -25.13 16.13
CA THR A 105 10.65 -25.84 15.54
C THR A 105 10.37 -26.47 14.17
N ILE A 106 9.12 -26.49 13.67
CA ILE A 106 8.89 -27.00 12.32
C ILE A 106 9.51 -26.03 11.31
N ASN A 107 10.56 -26.53 10.64
CA ASN A 107 11.31 -25.78 9.66
C ASN A 107 10.38 -25.37 8.50
N THR A 108 10.58 -24.15 8.00
CA THR A 108 9.96 -23.57 6.80
C THR A 108 9.96 -24.55 5.61
N THR A 109 10.97 -25.41 5.49
CA THR A 109 11.03 -26.49 4.50
C THR A 109 9.92 -27.53 4.68
N THR A 110 9.66 -27.97 5.91
CA THR A 110 8.60 -28.93 6.26
C THR A 110 7.21 -28.32 6.02
N ILE A 111 7.03 -27.05 6.43
CA ILE A 111 5.81 -26.28 6.14
C ILE A 111 5.56 -26.24 4.64
N THR A 112 6.60 -25.96 3.83
CA THR A 112 6.49 -25.90 2.37
C THR A 112 6.07 -27.24 1.77
N SER A 113 6.62 -28.37 2.24
CA SER A 113 6.24 -29.70 1.74
C SER A 113 4.79 -30.07 2.08
N LEU A 114 4.32 -29.71 3.28
CA LEU A 114 2.99 -30.08 3.74
C LEU A 114 1.90 -29.09 3.29
N ALA A 115 2.24 -27.82 3.04
CA ALA A 115 1.31 -26.81 2.56
C ALA A 115 0.59 -27.25 1.27
N ARG A 116 1.27 -28.02 0.41
CA ARG A 116 0.70 -28.62 -0.81
C ARG A 116 -0.44 -29.60 -0.56
N HIS A 117 -0.55 -30.17 0.63
CA HIS A 117 -1.60 -31.13 0.96
C HIS A 117 -2.76 -30.48 1.74
N ILE A 118 -2.54 -29.28 2.28
CA ILE A 118 -3.48 -28.61 3.18
C ILE A 118 -4.19 -27.45 2.47
N ILE A 119 -3.54 -26.77 1.52
CA ILE A 119 -4.17 -25.69 0.76
C ILE A 119 -5.26 -26.29 -0.16
N PRO A 120 -6.50 -25.80 -0.15
CA PRO A 120 -7.56 -26.29 -1.03
C PRO A 120 -7.18 -26.19 -2.51
N ALA A 121 -7.59 -27.17 -3.33
CA ALA A 121 -7.27 -27.23 -4.76
C ALA A 121 -7.63 -25.94 -5.53
N LYS A 122 -8.71 -25.24 -5.13
CA LYS A 122 -9.08 -23.93 -5.69
C LYS A 122 -7.96 -22.89 -5.51
N HIS A 123 -7.46 -22.72 -4.29
CA HIS A 123 -6.40 -21.75 -4.01
C HIS A 123 -5.06 -22.20 -4.57
N GLN A 124 -4.80 -23.52 -4.59
CA GLN A 124 -3.64 -24.04 -5.32
C GLN A 124 -3.71 -23.66 -6.79
N HIS A 125 -4.86 -23.89 -7.45
CA HIS A 125 -5.06 -23.52 -8.85
C HIS A 125 -4.91 -22.02 -9.07
N GLU A 126 -5.53 -21.16 -8.24
CA GLU A 126 -5.38 -19.69 -8.33
C GLU A 126 -3.90 -19.25 -8.17
N ILE A 127 -3.16 -19.87 -7.26
CA ILE A 127 -1.72 -19.62 -7.06
C ILE A 127 -0.90 -20.14 -8.25
N LEU A 128 -1.24 -21.32 -8.78
CA LEU A 128 -0.53 -22.03 -9.84
C LEU A 128 -0.82 -21.47 -11.24
N GLU A 129 -2.00 -20.91 -11.47
CA GLU A 129 -2.36 -20.16 -12.66
C GLU A 129 -1.78 -18.73 -12.66
N LEU A 130 -0.98 -18.39 -11.64
CA LEU A 130 -0.29 -17.10 -11.51
C LEU A 130 -1.28 -15.94 -11.53
N HIS A 131 -2.28 -15.97 -10.65
CA HIS A 131 -3.11 -14.80 -10.45
C HIS A 131 -2.22 -13.57 -10.20
N HIS A 132 -2.44 -12.52 -11.00
CA HIS A 132 -1.81 -11.21 -10.85
C HIS A 132 -2.23 -10.48 -9.56
N GLU A 133 -2.70 -11.21 -8.55
CA GLU A 133 -3.31 -10.73 -7.32
C GLU A 133 -2.69 -11.44 -6.11
N GLN A 134 -2.48 -10.69 -5.02
CA GLN A 134 -1.88 -11.21 -3.80
C GLN A 134 -2.85 -12.02 -2.93
N ARG A 135 -4.16 -11.84 -3.11
CA ARG A 135 -5.19 -12.38 -2.23
C ARG A 135 -5.14 -13.92 -2.05
N PRO A 136 -4.93 -14.75 -3.09
CA PRO A 136 -4.80 -16.19 -2.92
C PRO A 136 -3.64 -16.59 -1.98
N TYR A 137 -2.54 -15.84 -2.01
CA TYR A 137 -1.39 -16.06 -1.13
C TYR A 137 -1.72 -15.70 0.33
N GLU A 138 -2.46 -14.61 0.56
CA GLU A 138 -2.93 -14.23 1.90
C GLU A 138 -3.87 -15.31 2.47
N GLU A 139 -4.83 -15.81 1.69
CA GLU A 139 -5.76 -16.86 2.13
C GLU A 139 -5.04 -18.19 2.40
N ALA A 140 -4.13 -18.60 1.53
CA ALA A 140 -3.29 -19.77 1.77
C ALA A 140 -2.43 -19.62 3.03
N SER A 141 -1.89 -18.42 3.29
CA SER A 141 -1.12 -18.14 4.52
C SER A 141 -1.97 -18.34 5.76
N LYS A 142 -3.26 -17.92 5.73
CA LYS A 142 -4.19 -18.11 6.86
C LYS A 142 -4.45 -19.58 7.12
N ILE A 143 -4.58 -20.37 6.05
CA ILE A 143 -4.79 -21.82 6.14
C ILE A 143 -3.55 -22.50 6.73
N ILE A 144 -2.34 -22.14 6.26
CA ILE A 144 -1.08 -22.66 6.80
C ILE A 144 -0.96 -22.30 8.29
N ALA A 145 -1.10 -21.01 8.63
CA ALA A 145 -0.99 -20.52 9.99
C ALA A 145 -1.94 -21.25 10.95
N LYS A 146 -3.20 -21.46 10.52
CA LYS A 146 -4.20 -22.15 11.34
C LYS A 146 -3.90 -23.64 11.50
N ASN A 147 -3.52 -24.35 10.43
CA ASN A 147 -3.31 -25.81 10.49
C ASN A 147 -2.06 -26.20 11.27
N PHE A 148 -1.02 -25.37 11.27
CA PHE A 148 0.20 -25.60 12.04
C PHE A 148 0.22 -24.86 13.38
N SER A 149 -0.86 -24.14 13.73
CA SER A 149 -0.94 -23.31 14.94
C SER A 149 0.28 -22.39 15.11
N LEU A 150 0.69 -21.73 14.03
CA LEU A 150 1.89 -20.91 14.00
C LEU A 150 1.76 -19.68 14.91
N SER A 151 2.84 -19.35 15.62
CA SER A 151 3.00 -18.08 16.32
C SER A 151 3.04 -16.91 15.33
N LEU A 152 2.74 -15.68 15.79
CA LEU A 152 2.80 -14.48 14.93
C LEU A 152 4.18 -14.28 14.32
N GLU A 153 5.24 -14.55 15.09
CA GLU A 153 6.62 -14.53 14.62
C GLU A 153 6.82 -15.55 13.48
N LYS A 154 6.36 -16.79 13.67
CA LYS A 154 6.49 -17.84 12.66
C LYS A 154 5.65 -17.60 11.40
N ILE A 155 4.54 -16.87 11.49
CA ILE A 155 3.76 -16.44 10.33
C ILE A 155 4.56 -15.48 9.43
N ARG A 156 5.42 -14.64 10.02
CA ARG A 156 6.28 -13.72 9.26
C ARG A 156 7.32 -14.48 8.43
N ASP A 157 7.84 -15.58 8.95
CA ASP A 157 8.78 -16.47 8.24
C ASP A 157 8.20 -17.06 6.95
N LEU A 158 6.86 -17.14 6.84
CA LEU A 158 6.21 -17.62 5.62
C LEU A 158 6.55 -16.76 4.40
N SER A 159 6.94 -15.50 4.59
CA SER A 159 7.38 -14.60 3.52
C SER A 159 8.68 -15.02 2.84
N HIS A 160 9.45 -15.93 3.45
CA HIS A 160 10.62 -16.55 2.82
C HIS A 160 10.24 -17.72 1.89
N ILE A 161 9.01 -18.21 1.96
CA ILE A 161 8.52 -19.30 1.11
C ILE A 161 8.04 -18.75 -0.24
N SER A 162 8.66 -19.21 -1.33
CA SER A 162 8.14 -18.97 -2.67
C SER A 162 7.01 -19.93 -2.99
N ALA A 163 5.90 -19.42 -3.54
CA ALA A 163 4.78 -20.26 -3.97
C ALA A 163 5.12 -21.19 -5.15
N THR A 164 6.21 -20.93 -5.88
CA THR A 164 6.71 -21.86 -6.92
C THR A 164 7.06 -23.23 -6.34
N ASN A 165 7.39 -23.29 -5.05
CA ASN A 165 7.63 -24.52 -4.30
C ASN A 165 6.33 -25.26 -3.93
N LEU A 166 5.14 -24.88 -4.41
CA LEU A 166 3.91 -25.66 -4.23
C LEU A 166 3.58 -26.60 -5.41
N THR A 167 4.34 -26.59 -6.51
CA THR A 167 4.06 -27.43 -7.68
C THR A 167 4.43 -28.91 -7.48
N ILE A 168 3.49 -29.82 -7.76
CA ILE A 168 3.70 -31.28 -7.77
C ILE A 168 4.22 -31.77 -9.14
N ASP A 169 3.97 -31.04 -10.22
CA ASP A 169 4.36 -31.44 -11.57
C ASP A 169 5.42 -30.49 -12.17
N HIS A 170 6.69 -30.81 -11.93
CA HIS A 170 7.83 -30.11 -12.51
C HIS A 170 7.90 -30.24 -14.05
N GLN A 171 7.21 -31.20 -14.67
CA GLN A 171 7.31 -31.47 -16.11
C GLN A 171 6.23 -30.75 -16.92
N HIS A 172 4.98 -30.68 -16.46
CA HIS A 172 3.92 -29.98 -17.20
C HIS A 172 4.06 -28.45 -17.15
N TYR A 173 4.52 -27.89 -16.02
CA TYR A 173 4.70 -26.44 -15.84
C TYR A 173 6.03 -25.89 -16.39
N ARG A 174 7.04 -26.73 -16.67
CA ARG A 174 8.27 -26.31 -17.38
C ARG A 174 7.98 -25.75 -18.78
N SER A 175 6.86 -26.14 -19.39
CA SER A 175 6.43 -25.67 -20.71
C SER A 175 5.96 -24.20 -20.71
N LYS A 176 5.50 -23.67 -19.56
CA LYS A 176 5.16 -22.26 -19.35
C LYS A 176 6.13 -21.65 -18.34
N ARG A 177 7.30 -21.17 -18.79
CA ARG A 177 8.29 -20.41 -17.99
C ARG A 177 7.74 -19.05 -17.51
N GLN A 178 6.61 -19.02 -16.83
CA GLN A 178 5.94 -17.79 -16.43
C GLN A 178 6.32 -17.51 -14.97
N THR A 179 7.24 -16.57 -14.78
CA THR A 179 7.65 -16.08 -13.46
C THR A 179 6.60 -15.11 -12.92
N CYS A 180 6.19 -15.24 -11.65
CA CYS A 180 5.13 -14.40 -11.05
C CYS A 180 5.38 -12.89 -11.21
N LYS A 181 6.64 -12.44 -11.14
CA LYS A 181 7.06 -11.14 -11.66
C LYS A 181 8.05 -11.36 -12.81
N PRO A 182 7.81 -10.79 -14.01
CA PRO A 182 8.74 -10.94 -15.13
C PRO A 182 10.11 -10.32 -14.80
N PRO A 183 11.23 -10.88 -15.28
CA PRO A 183 12.53 -10.24 -15.12
C PRO A 183 12.56 -8.89 -15.85
N ILE A 184 13.26 -7.91 -15.28
CA ILE A 184 13.50 -6.61 -15.90
C ILE A 184 14.99 -6.56 -16.26
N PHE A 185 15.28 -6.35 -17.53
CA PHE A 185 16.64 -6.18 -18.02
C PHE A 185 16.93 -4.68 -18.15
N CYS A 186 18.02 -4.24 -17.54
CA CYS A 186 18.36 -2.83 -17.46
C CYS A 186 19.57 -2.49 -18.32
N ASN A 187 19.42 -1.43 -19.11
CA ASN A 187 20.53 -0.78 -19.77
C ASN A 187 20.85 0.52 -19.03
N ARG A 188 22.14 0.89 -19.04
CA ARG A 188 22.57 2.22 -18.61
C ARG A 188 21.93 3.26 -19.52
N ASN A 189 21.29 4.26 -18.91
CA ASN A 189 20.61 5.33 -19.61
C ASN A 189 20.79 6.62 -18.81
N ARG A 190 20.92 7.73 -19.54
CA ARG A 190 21.00 9.09 -19.00
C ARG A 190 19.67 9.56 -18.41
N PHE A 191 18.55 9.05 -18.91
CA PHE A 191 17.22 9.48 -18.50
C PHE A 191 16.49 8.39 -17.70
N ARG A 192 15.68 8.83 -16.73
CA ARG A 192 14.79 7.97 -15.95
C ARG A 192 13.76 7.33 -16.88
N THR A 193 13.44 6.07 -16.62
CA THR A 193 12.23 5.44 -17.15
C THR A 193 10.99 6.16 -16.61
N ALA A 194 9.86 6.01 -17.29
CA ALA A 194 8.60 6.63 -16.85
C ALA A 194 8.03 5.97 -15.59
N ASP A 195 8.35 4.69 -15.37
CA ASP A 195 7.85 3.90 -14.24
C ASP A 195 8.87 3.73 -13.11
N GLY A 196 10.01 4.41 -13.17
CA GLY A 196 11.09 4.33 -12.18
C GLY A 196 11.91 3.03 -12.22
N SER A 197 11.60 2.08 -13.10
CA SER A 197 12.39 0.85 -13.27
C SER A 197 13.83 1.15 -13.68
N CYS A 198 14.76 0.27 -13.34
CA CYS A 198 16.19 0.41 -13.69
C CYS A 198 16.87 1.65 -13.10
N ASN A 199 16.30 2.27 -12.07
CA ASN A 199 17.05 3.18 -11.21
C ASN A 199 18.20 2.42 -10.55
N ASN A 200 17.89 1.38 -9.79
CA ASN A 200 18.89 0.45 -9.30
C ASN A 200 19.13 -0.66 -10.33
N LEU A 201 20.38 -0.80 -10.80
CA LEU A 201 20.72 -1.78 -11.84
C LEU A 201 20.80 -3.23 -11.32
N ARG A 202 21.02 -3.43 -10.00
CA ARG A 202 21.04 -4.76 -9.36
C ARG A 202 19.64 -5.19 -8.94
N ASN A 203 18.81 -4.24 -8.51
CA ASN A 203 17.43 -4.44 -8.09
C ASN A 203 16.48 -3.56 -8.93
N PRO A 204 16.19 -3.92 -10.20
CA PRO A 204 15.46 -3.07 -11.15
C PRO A 204 14.07 -2.57 -10.72
N ARG A 205 13.48 -3.19 -9.70
CA ARG A 205 12.14 -2.89 -9.18
C ARG A 205 12.15 -1.95 -7.98
N TRP A 206 13.29 -1.69 -7.35
CA TRP A 206 13.35 -0.78 -6.21
C TRP A 206 12.97 0.64 -6.63
N GLY A 207 11.95 1.20 -5.97
CA GLY A 207 11.37 2.50 -6.29
C GLY A 207 10.51 2.56 -7.55
N LYS A 208 10.30 1.44 -8.28
CA LYS A 208 9.44 1.38 -9.46
C LYS A 208 7.97 1.53 -9.08
N SER A 209 7.17 2.15 -9.94
CA SER A 209 5.71 2.19 -9.81
C SER A 209 5.08 0.80 -9.84
N PHE A 210 3.95 0.68 -9.12
CA PHE A 210 3.22 -0.56 -8.89
C PHE A 210 4.06 -1.63 -8.17
N GLU A 211 4.87 -1.21 -7.21
CA GLU A 211 5.62 -2.09 -6.33
C GLU A 211 5.22 -1.91 -4.86
N CYS A 212 5.62 -2.87 -4.03
CA CYS A 212 5.21 -2.89 -2.64
C CYS A 212 5.92 -1.80 -1.84
N VAL A 213 5.22 -1.24 -0.85
CA VAL A 213 5.88 -0.48 0.21
C VAL A 213 6.81 -1.39 1.01
N ILE A 214 7.87 -0.81 1.57
CA ILE A 214 8.73 -1.46 2.55
C ILE A 214 8.32 -1.05 3.97
N ARG A 215 8.97 -1.61 4.99
CA ARG A 215 8.56 -1.48 6.39
C ARG A 215 9.75 -1.12 7.28
N LEU A 216 9.52 -0.27 8.28
CA LEU A 216 10.47 -0.07 9.39
C LEU A 216 10.33 -1.15 10.45
N LEU A 217 9.10 -1.54 10.76
CA LEU A 217 8.75 -2.60 11.70
C LEU A 217 7.86 -3.61 11.00
N ASP A 218 7.92 -4.86 11.46
CA ASP A 218 7.00 -5.89 10.98
C ASP A 218 5.54 -5.46 11.14
N PRO A 219 4.66 -5.82 10.19
CA PRO A 219 3.26 -5.44 10.26
C PRO A 219 2.58 -6.11 11.47
N ASP A 220 1.70 -5.33 12.10
CA ASP A 220 0.88 -5.76 13.22
C ASP A 220 -0.56 -6.03 12.75
N TYR A 221 -0.86 -7.32 12.60
CA TYR A 221 -2.18 -7.84 12.29
C TYR A 221 -2.54 -8.89 13.33
N SER A 222 -3.80 -8.93 13.76
CA SER A 222 -4.25 -9.84 14.83
C SER A 222 -4.21 -11.31 14.43
N ASP A 223 -4.26 -11.62 13.13
CA ASP A 223 -4.02 -12.96 12.57
C ASP A 223 -2.62 -13.12 11.97
N GLY A 224 -1.73 -12.16 12.18
CA GLY A 224 -0.39 -12.10 11.58
C GLY A 224 -0.39 -11.88 10.06
N ILE A 225 -1.54 -11.73 9.41
CA ILE A 225 -1.64 -11.73 7.94
C ILE A 225 -2.33 -10.49 7.41
N SER A 226 -3.57 -10.22 7.83
CA SER A 226 -4.38 -9.17 7.21
C SER A 226 -5.51 -8.62 8.08
N LYS A 227 -5.88 -9.26 9.18
CA LYS A 227 -6.93 -8.76 10.07
C LYS A 227 -6.40 -7.60 10.90
N PRO A 228 -7.11 -6.46 10.99
CA PRO A 228 -6.70 -5.33 11.82
C PRO A 228 -6.27 -5.77 13.23
N ARG A 229 -5.23 -5.13 13.77
CA ARG A 229 -4.71 -5.43 15.11
C ARG A 229 -5.78 -5.21 16.20
N LEU A 230 -5.62 -5.94 17.30
CA LEU A 230 -6.39 -5.79 18.52
C LEU A 230 -5.63 -4.90 19.50
N SER A 231 -6.29 -4.48 20.57
CA SER A 231 -5.60 -3.85 21.70
C SER A 231 -4.71 -4.85 22.43
N ALA A 232 -3.77 -4.36 23.24
CA ALA A 232 -2.95 -5.17 24.14
C ALA A 232 -3.79 -6.01 25.11
N SER A 233 -5.02 -5.58 25.42
CA SER A 233 -6.01 -6.33 26.24
C SER A 233 -6.72 -7.46 25.48
N GLY A 234 -6.50 -7.58 24.15
CA GLY A 234 -7.18 -8.55 23.27
C GLY A 234 -8.55 -8.10 22.77
N ASN A 235 -9.00 -6.90 23.14
CA ASN A 235 -10.26 -6.31 22.69
C ASN A 235 -10.10 -5.59 21.34
N PRO A 236 -11.20 -5.25 20.64
CA PRO A 236 -11.13 -4.34 19.51
C PRO A 236 -10.58 -2.97 19.92
N LEU A 237 -9.71 -2.39 19.07
CA LEU A 237 -9.25 -1.02 19.28
C LEU A 237 -10.41 -0.01 19.28
N PRO A 238 -10.26 1.13 19.98
CA PRO A 238 -11.30 2.15 20.06
C PRO A 238 -11.72 2.65 18.67
N ASN A 239 -13.01 2.96 18.50
CA ASN A 239 -13.58 3.38 17.22
C ASN A 239 -12.88 4.64 16.65
N ALA A 240 -12.51 4.61 15.37
CA ALA A 240 -11.73 5.67 14.73
C ALA A 240 -12.46 7.02 14.66
N ARG A 241 -13.79 7.03 14.45
CA ARG A 241 -14.59 8.27 14.45
C ARG A 241 -14.71 8.86 15.85
N MET A 242 -14.90 8.01 16.85
CA MET A 242 -14.88 8.44 18.26
C MET A 242 -13.54 9.07 18.60
N LEU A 243 -12.42 8.42 18.27
CA LEU A 243 -11.08 8.94 18.51
C LEU A 243 -10.84 10.25 17.77
N SER A 244 -11.26 10.37 16.51
CA SER A 244 -11.24 11.64 15.79
C SER A 244 -11.92 12.76 16.60
N GLY A 245 -13.02 12.46 17.31
CA GLY A 245 -13.74 13.47 18.11
C GLY A 245 -13.17 13.79 19.47
N ARG A 246 -12.35 12.90 20.03
CA ARG A 246 -11.81 13.03 21.37
C ARG A 246 -10.34 13.44 21.40
N ILE A 247 -9.57 12.89 20.46
CA ILE A 247 -8.13 13.11 20.30
C ILE A 247 -7.85 14.24 19.30
N HIS A 248 -8.68 14.38 18.27
CA HIS A 248 -8.50 15.34 17.18
C HIS A 248 -9.66 16.33 17.02
N PRO A 249 -10.17 16.96 18.12
CA PRO A 249 -11.24 17.94 17.97
C PRO A 249 -10.77 19.14 17.12
N GLN A 250 -11.73 19.97 16.71
CA GLN A 250 -11.37 21.23 16.07
C GLN A 250 -10.92 22.23 17.14
N GLU A 251 -9.69 22.69 17.01
CA GLU A 251 -9.17 23.89 17.64
C GLU A 251 -8.32 24.61 16.58
N ASP A 252 -8.64 25.87 16.31
CA ASP A 252 -7.98 26.63 15.25
C ASP A 252 -6.89 27.51 15.84
N ALA A 253 -5.64 27.28 15.41
CA ALA A 253 -4.47 28.03 15.84
C ALA A 253 -3.58 28.33 14.64
N GLN A 254 -3.15 29.58 14.50
CA GLN A 254 -2.22 29.95 13.43
C GLN A 254 -0.83 29.39 13.74
N GLY A 255 -0.22 28.74 12.74
CA GLY A 255 1.17 28.30 12.80
C GLY A 255 2.17 29.43 12.49
N ASN A 256 3.45 29.08 12.47
CA ASN A 256 4.54 30.01 12.15
C ASN A 256 4.97 29.96 10.67
N PHE A 257 4.29 29.15 9.86
CA PHE A 257 4.64 28.87 8.48
C PHE A 257 3.50 29.25 7.55
N THR A 258 3.85 29.61 6.32
CA THR A 258 2.85 29.91 5.30
C THR A 258 2.05 28.66 4.95
N HIS A 259 0.85 28.86 4.41
CA HIS A 259 0.01 27.78 3.91
C HIS A 259 0.64 27.06 2.69
N MET A 260 1.62 27.69 2.03
CA MET A 260 2.44 27.07 0.99
C MET A 260 3.26 25.89 1.50
N LEU A 261 3.67 25.87 2.78
CA LEU A 261 4.38 24.71 3.36
C LEU A 261 3.49 23.46 3.30
N MET A 262 2.23 23.58 3.74
CA MET A 262 1.23 22.52 3.64
C MET A 262 1.03 22.11 2.17
N GLN A 263 0.82 23.10 1.31
CA GLN A 263 0.45 22.85 -0.09
C GLN A 263 1.57 22.15 -0.88
N TYR A 264 2.83 22.54 -0.65
CA TYR A 264 3.98 21.87 -1.27
C TYR A 264 4.21 20.48 -0.70
N GLY A 265 4.01 20.27 0.60
CA GLY A 265 4.08 18.94 1.22
C GLY A 265 3.10 17.95 0.59
N GLN A 266 1.86 18.37 0.34
CA GLN A 266 0.87 17.56 -0.39
C GLN A 266 1.29 17.32 -1.84
N PHE A 267 1.74 18.35 -2.56
CA PHE A 267 2.19 18.20 -3.94
C PHE A 267 3.37 17.22 -4.07
N LEU A 268 4.29 17.25 -3.12
CA LEU A 268 5.43 16.32 -3.01
C LEU A 268 4.99 14.90 -2.63
N ASP A 269 4.07 14.73 -1.66
CA ASP A 269 3.50 13.41 -1.34
C ASP A 269 2.91 12.76 -2.59
N HIS A 270 2.21 13.57 -3.38
CA HIS A 270 1.57 13.12 -4.61
C HIS A 270 2.55 12.74 -5.73
N ASP A 271 3.84 13.08 -5.59
CA ASP A 271 4.91 12.64 -6.49
C ASP A 271 5.45 11.26 -6.14
N ILE A 272 5.47 10.91 -4.84
CA ILE A 272 6.23 9.76 -4.34
C ILE A 272 5.36 8.64 -3.78
N SER A 273 4.14 8.94 -3.30
CA SER A 273 3.27 7.97 -2.64
C SER A 273 1.80 8.01 -3.08
N LEU A 274 1.24 6.83 -3.34
CA LEU A 274 -0.20 6.60 -3.48
C LEU A 274 -0.52 5.14 -3.22
N SER A 275 -1.22 4.86 -2.12
CA SER A 275 -1.79 3.53 -1.83
C SER A 275 -3.23 3.47 -2.36
N PRO A 276 -3.48 2.88 -3.55
CA PRO A 276 -4.82 2.82 -4.11
C PRO A 276 -5.75 1.96 -3.24
N VAL A 277 -7.06 2.17 -3.38
CA VAL A 277 -8.08 1.32 -2.76
C VAL A 277 -8.62 0.30 -3.76
N ASN A 278 -9.09 -0.84 -3.26
CA ASN A 278 -9.70 -1.87 -4.10
C ASN A 278 -10.96 -1.35 -4.81
N ARG A 279 -11.17 -1.81 -6.05
CA ARG A 279 -12.31 -1.45 -6.89
C ARG A 279 -12.93 -2.71 -7.47
N LEU A 280 -14.24 -2.68 -7.74
CA LEU A 280 -14.96 -3.76 -8.41
C LEU A 280 -15.28 -3.30 -9.84
N ASN A 281 -14.75 -3.99 -10.86
CA ASN A 281 -14.96 -3.65 -12.28
C ASN A 281 -14.70 -2.15 -12.60
N ARG A 282 -13.61 -1.59 -12.05
CA ARG A 282 -13.22 -0.17 -12.12
C ARG A 282 -14.13 0.81 -11.36
N VAL A 283 -15.23 0.35 -10.78
CA VAL A 283 -16.16 1.12 -9.96
C VAL A 283 -15.71 1.09 -8.48
N GLY A 284 -15.91 2.20 -7.77
CA GLY A 284 -15.64 2.27 -6.34
C GLY A 284 -16.52 1.32 -5.54
N ILE A 285 -15.95 0.68 -4.52
CA ILE A 285 -16.70 -0.19 -3.59
C ILE A 285 -17.43 0.70 -2.58
N ASN A 286 -18.74 0.47 -2.40
CA ASN A 286 -19.51 1.08 -1.33
C ASN A 286 -19.74 0.06 -0.20
N CYS A 287 -19.20 0.35 0.97
CA CYS A 287 -19.24 -0.48 2.17
C CYS A 287 -20.36 -0.07 3.15
N CYS A 288 -21.09 0.99 2.82
CA CYS A 288 -22.20 1.52 3.60
C CYS A 288 -23.52 1.40 2.81
N PRO A 289 -24.67 1.15 3.48
CA PRO A 289 -24.83 0.95 4.92
C PRO A 289 -24.47 -0.47 5.40
N ARG A 290 -24.33 -1.44 4.48
CA ARG A 290 -23.98 -2.83 4.80
C ARG A 290 -22.80 -3.29 3.94
N PRO A 291 -21.70 -3.78 4.55
CA PRO A 291 -20.56 -4.27 3.80
C PRO A 291 -20.88 -5.63 3.18
N THR A 292 -20.82 -5.74 1.86
CA THR A 292 -21.00 -7.00 1.12
C THR A 292 -19.68 -7.51 0.51
N HIS A 293 -18.66 -6.66 0.44
CA HIS A 293 -17.38 -6.97 -0.17
C HIS A 293 -16.32 -7.27 0.90
N PRO A 294 -15.44 -8.28 0.70
CA PRO A 294 -14.40 -8.67 1.67
C PRO A 294 -13.38 -7.56 1.99
N GLU A 295 -13.18 -6.63 1.06
CA GLU A 295 -12.30 -5.45 1.24
C GLU A 295 -12.98 -4.28 1.96
N CYS A 296 -14.20 -4.46 2.45
CA CYS A 296 -14.88 -3.44 3.24
C CYS A 296 -14.38 -3.42 4.68
N PHE A 297 -14.05 -2.22 5.15
CA PHE A 297 -13.67 -1.98 6.54
C PHE A 297 -14.27 -0.64 7.03
N PRO A 298 -15.61 -0.50 6.98
CA PRO A 298 -16.28 0.77 7.24
C PRO A 298 -16.00 1.29 8.65
N ILE A 299 -16.00 2.61 8.80
CA ILE A 299 -15.86 3.25 10.11
C ILE A 299 -17.26 3.36 10.70
N GLU A 300 -17.53 2.63 11.78
CA GLU A 300 -18.82 2.69 12.46
C GLU A 300 -19.06 4.09 13.07
N VAL A 301 -20.31 4.55 13.00
CA VAL A 301 -20.77 5.80 13.61
C VAL A 301 -21.82 5.49 14.67
N PHE A 302 -21.53 5.87 15.91
CA PHE A 302 -22.44 5.66 17.03
C PHE A 302 -23.64 6.63 17.01
N PRO A 303 -24.81 6.23 17.57
CA PRO A 303 -25.98 7.10 17.64
C PRO A 303 -25.79 8.44 18.34
N ASN A 304 -24.88 8.50 19.31
CA ASN A 304 -24.56 9.71 20.05
C ASN A 304 -23.48 10.58 19.38
N ASP A 305 -23.00 10.21 18.18
CA ASP A 305 -22.07 11.07 17.43
C ASP A 305 -22.71 12.44 17.16
N SER A 306 -21.97 13.50 17.46
CA SER A 306 -22.48 14.87 17.46
C SER A 306 -22.83 15.43 16.07
N VAL A 307 -22.38 14.78 14.99
CA VAL A 307 -22.59 15.21 13.61
C VAL A 307 -23.31 14.13 12.83
N PHE A 308 -22.64 13.02 12.56
CA PHE A 308 -23.14 11.96 11.69
C PHE A 308 -24.27 11.17 12.34
N GLY A 309 -24.21 10.96 13.66
CA GLY A 309 -25.26 10.28 14.42
C GLY A 309 -26.59 11.03 14.39
N ARG A 310 -26.54 12.37 14.47
CA ARG A 310 -27.71 13.26 14.33
C ARG A 310 -28.32 13.24 12.93
N GLU A 311 -27.52 12.96 11.91
CA GLU A 311 -27.95 12.76 10.54
C GLU A 311 -28.41 11.32 10.26
N ASN A 312 -28.55 10.49 11.30
CA ASN A 312 -28.87 9.07 11.22
C ASN A 312 -27.88 8.25 10.35
N LYS A 313 -26.66 8.76 10.12
CA LYS A 313 -25.57 8.02 9.48
C LYS A 313 -24.98 7.05 10.50
N ARG A 314 -24.83 5.78 10.09
CA ARG A 314 -24.33 4.68 10.94
C ARG A 314 -22.96 4.15 10.55
N CYS A 315 -22.45 4.59 9.40
CA CYS A 315 -21.09 4.28 8.98
C CYS A 315 -20.56 5.34 8.02
N LEU A 316 -19.24 5.47 7.99
CA LEU A 316 -18.51 6.18 6.94
C LEU A 316 -17.87 5.13 6.02
N ASN A 317 -18.01 5.35 4.71
CA ASN A 317 -17.49 4.42 3.72
C ASN A 317 -15.95 4.32 3.80
N PHE A 318 -15.43 3.11 3.99
CA PHE A 318 -14.00 2.86 3.98
C PHE A 318 -13.69 1.51 3.34
N VAL A 319 -12.81 1.56 2.34
CA VAL A 319 -12.34 0.40 1.57
C VAL A 319 -10.86 0.21 1.85
N ARG A 320 -10.45 -1.04 2.09
CA ARG A 320 -9.05 -1.41 2.30
C ARG A 320 -8.18 -1.08 1.08
N SER A 321 -6.93 -0.73 1.34
CA SER A 321 -5.94 -0.45 0.29
C SER A 321 -5.61 -1.72 -0.48
N THR A 322 -5.37 -1.61 -1.78
CA THR A 322 -5.00 -2.76 -2.63
C THR A 322 -3.74 -3.44 -2.13
N SER A 323 -3.80 -4.77 -1.98
CA SER A 323 -2.65 -5.60 -1.66
C SER A 323 -1.63 -5.57 -2.79
N CYS A 324 -0.35 -5.49 -2.46
CA CYS A 324 0.74 -5.63 -3.40
C CYS A 324 1.02 -7.11 -3.67
N LEU A 325 1.24 -7.45 -4.95
CA LEU A 325 1.72 -8.78 -5.34
C LEU A 325 3.18 -8.98 -4.92
N THR A 326 3.41 -9.80 -3.88
CA THR A 326 4.74 -10.22 -3.41
C THR A 326 5.15 -11.59 -3.97
N CYS A 327 4.18 -12.37 -4.46
CA CYS A 327 4.36 -13.77 -4.88
C CYS A 327 4.84 -14.69 -3.74
N ARG A 328 4.60 -14.28 -2.50
CA ARG A 328 5.06 -14.94 -1.27
C ARG A 328 3.91 -15.05 -0.28
N PHE A 329 3.99 -16.02 0.61
CA PHE A 329 3.10 -16.16 1.75
C PHE A 329 3.43 -15.13 2.83
N GLY A 330 2.63 -15.09 3.89
CA GLY A 330 2.84 -14.21 5.04
C GLY A 330 2.02 -12.93 4.99
N PRO A 331 2.46 -11.88 5.71
CA PRO A 331 1.68 -10.68 5.92
C PRO A 331 1.36 -9.88 4.66
N ARG A 332 0.20 -9.24 4.66
CA ARG A 332 -0.25 -8.31 3.61
C ARG A 332 0.66 -7.09 3.55
N LEU A 333 1.15 -6.78 2.35
CA LEU A 333 1.79 -5.51 2.02
C LEU A 333 0.92 -4.70 1.07
N GLN A 334 1.01 -3.38 1.15
CA GLN A 334 0.24 -2.47 0.32
C GLN A 334 1.06 -2.03 -0.91
N LEU A 335 0.34 -1.73 -1.98
CA LEU A 335 0.93 -1.27 -3.24
C LEU A 335 1.19 0.23 -3.18
N ASN A 336 2.38 0.68 -3.59
CA ASN A 336 2.57 2.06 -4.04
C ASN A 336 2.33 2.12 -5.55
N LYS A 337 1.32 2.88 -5.98
CA LYS A 337 1.01 3.07 -7.40
C LYS A 337 2.07 3.93 -8.10
N LEU A 338 2.76 4.81 -7.39
CA LEU A 338 3.69 5.77 -7.99
C LEU A 338 5.13 5.28 -8.02
N THR A 339 5.99 5.92 -8.81
CA THR A 339 7.43 5.85 -8.56
C THR A 339 7.73 6.39 -7.16
N SER A 340 8.77 5.87 -6.50
CA SER A 340 9.12 6.37 -5.14
C SER A 340 9.99 7.63 -5.19
N PHE A 341 10.52 7.99 -6.36
CA PHE A 341 11.51 9.04 -6.51
C PHE A 341 10.86 10.42 -6.56
N ILE A 342 11.59 11.45 -6.12
CA ILE A 342 11.22 12.83 -6.44
C ILE A 342 11.64 13.08 -7.90
N ASP A 343 10.78 12.68 -8.82
CA ASP A 343 11.05 12.70 -10.26
C ASP A 343 9.95 13.34 -11.10
N ALA A 344 9.05 14.07 -10.43
CA ALA A 344 7.93 14.80 -11.03
C ALA A 344 6.92 13.88 -11.75
N SER A 345 6.79 12.63 -11.31
CA SER A 345 5.72 11.70 -11.72
C SER A 345 4.32 12.30 -11.54
N ASN A 346 4.12 13.20 -10.58
CA ASN A 346 2.85 13.94 -10.42
C ASN A 346 2.54 14.88 -11.60
N ILE A 347 3.54 15.23 -12.41
CA ILE A 347 3.43 15.99 -13.66
C ILE A 347 3.48 15.06 -14.88
N TYR A 348 4.36 14.06 -14.88
CA TYR A 348 4.68 13.24 -16.06
C TYR A 348 4.01 11.86 -16.11
N GLY A 349 3.36 11.42 -15.05
CA GLY A 349 2.78 10.07 -14.93
C GLY A 349 3.79 9.03 -14.46
N ASN A 350 3.30 7.81 -14.27
CA ASN A 350 4.01 6.69 -13.63
C ASN A 350 4.20 5.49 -14.56
N THR A 351 3.81 5.65 -15.82
CA THR A 351 3.97 4.67 -16.89
C THR A 351 4.30 5.40 -18.20
N MET A 352 4.93 4.69 -19.13
CA MET A 352 5.24 5.26 -20.45
C MET A 352 3.99 5.71 -21.21
N GLU A 353 2.87 5.01 -21.03
CA GLU A 353 1.59 5.38 -21.63
C GLU A 353 1.05 6.70 -21.07
N GLU A 354 1.00 6.83 -19.74
CA GLU A 354 0.58 8.09 -19.08
C GLU A 354 1.48 9.26 -19.52
N THR A 355 2.81 9.06 -19.54
CA THR A 355 3.74 10.09 -20.00
C THR A 355 3.51 10.50 -21.44
N ARG A 356 3.27 9.55 -22.36
CA ARG A 356 2.97 9.86 -23.76
C ARG A 356 1.66 10.64 -23.89
N ASN A 357 0.62 10.28 -23.15
CA ASN A 357 -0.69 10.93 -23.19
C ASN A 357 -0.66 12.38 -22.68
N LEU A 358 0.37 12.77 -21.93
CA LEU A 358 0.57 14.12 -21.41
C LEU A 358 1.46 14.99 -22.30
N ARG A 359 2.07 14.42 -23.34
CA ARG A 359 2.96 15.14 -24.27
C ARG A 359 2.20 15.68 -25.47
N LEU A 360 2.63 16.86 -25.91
CA LEU A 360 2.17 17.48 -27.15
C LEU A 360 2.87 16.87 -28.38
N PHE A 361 4.04 16.23 -28.19
CA PHE A 361 4.94 15.78 -29.25
C PHE A 361 5.33 16.88 -30.24
N ASN A 362 5.40 18.10 -29.73
CA ASN A 362 5.90 19.25 -30.44
C ASN A 362 6.81 20.06 -29.51
N ARG A 363 8.03 20.35 -29.96
CA ARG A 363 9.06 21.12 -29.21
C ARG A 363 9.33 20.59 -27.79
N GLY A 364 9.09 19.30 -27.54
CA GLY A 364 9.25 18.62 -26.26
C GLY A 364 8.22 19.03 -25.20
N MET A 365 7.12 19.69 -25.56
CA MET A 365 6.15 20.25 -24.62
C MET A 365 5.13 19.24 -24.07
N LEU A 366 4.51 19.62 -22.95
CA LEU A 366 3.31 19.00 -22.40
C LEU A 366 2.03 19.63 -22.99
N VAL A 367 0.97 18.83 -23.08
CA VAL A 367 -0.37 19.30 -23.46
C VAL A 367 -0.90 20.26 -22.40
N PHE A 368 -1.56 21.33 -22.84
CA PHE A 368 -2.18 22.34 -21.98
C PHE A 368 -3.54 22.77 -22.55
N ASP A 369 -4.32 23.47 -21.74
CA ASP A 369 -5.54 24.18 -22.13
C ASP A 369 -5.39 25.67 -21.75
N THR A 370 -6.40 26.51 -22.00
CA THR A 370 -6.42 27.90 -21.55
C THR A 370 -7.58 28.21 -20.60
N ASP A 371 -7.34 29.14 -19.68
CA ASP A 371 -8.40 29.71 -18.85
C ASP A 371 -9.22 30.75 -19.63
N ARG A 372 -10.19 31.40 -18.97
CA ARG A 372 -11.03 32.45 -19.58
C ARG A 372 -10.27 33.75 -19.95
N ARG A 373 -9.00 33.86 -19.57
CA ARG A 373 -8.11 34.99 -19.85
C ARG A 373 -6.96 34.60 -20.79
N ASP A 374 -7.09 33.46 -21.47
CA ASP A 374 -6.10 32.89 -22.38
C ASP A 374 -4.76 32.52 -21.74
N ASN A 375 -4.70 32.37 -20.40
CA ASN A 375 -3.50 31.88 -19.73
C ASN A 375 -3.43 30.35 -19.77
N MET A 376 -2.22 29.80 -19.92
CA MET A 376 -1.97 28.36 -19.93
C MET A 376 -2.41 27.68 -18.63
N ILE A 377 -3.25 26.66 -18.71
CA ILE A 377 -3.67 25.81 -17.58
C ILE A 377 -3.53 24.33 -17.93
N LEU A 378 -3.80 23.46 -16.95
CA LEU A 378 -3.78 22.02 -17.15
C LEU A 378 -4.78 21.58 -18.24
N PRO A 379 -4.48 20.50 -18.98
CA PRO A 379 -5.40 19.96 -19.97
C PRO A 379 -6.64 19.33 -19.31
N GLN A 380 -7.74 19.25 -20.06
CA GLN A 380 -8.97 18.62 -19.60
C GLN A 380 -8.83 17.09 -19.48
N SER A 381 -9.59 16.51 -18.56
CA SER A 381 -9.73 15.06 -18.40
C SER A 381 -10.24 14.41 -19.68
N ASN A 382 -9.63 13.27 -20.04
CA ASN A 382 -10.08 12.43 -21.15
C ASN A 382 -11.13 11.39 -20.69
N ASP A 383 -11.37 11.25 -19.39
CA ASP A 383 -12.28 10.26 -18.79
C ASP A 383 -13.41 10.95 -18.03
N VAL A 384 -14.11 11.80 -18.76
CA VAL A 384 -15.13 12.73 -18.25
C VAL A 384 -16.29 12.01 -17.54
N LEU A 385 -16.57 10.75 -17.89
CA LEU A 385 -17.68 9.98 -17.33
C LEU A 385 -17.32 9.27 -16.02
N ASN A 386 -16.03 9.04 -15.73
CA ASN A 386 -15.59 8.28 -14.56
C ASN A 386 -14.67 9.08 -13.61
N ASP A 387 -14.42 10.35 -13.92
CA ASP A 387 -13.68 11.25 -13.02
C ASP A 387 -14.56 11.80 -11.88
N GLN A 388 -13.93 12.51 -10.94
CA GLN A 388 -14.55 12.90 -9.68
C GLN A 388 -15.28 14.25 -9.72
N CYS A 389 -15.17 15.01 -10.80
CA CYS A 389 -15.58 16.42 -10.81
C CYS A 389 -16.21 16.93 -12.11
N SER A 390 -16.16 16.15 -13.18
CA SER A 390 -16.76 16.56 -14.45
C SER A 390 -18.29 16.57 -14.35
N GLU A 391 -18.88 17.72 -14.68
CA GLU A 391 -20.29 17.91 -14.94
C GLU A 391 -20.43 18.39 -16.40
N PRO A 392 -20.46 17.49 -17.40
CA PRO A 392 -20.42 17.85 -18.83
C PRO A 392 -21.59 18.72 -19.26
N SER A 393 -22.77 18.47 -18.68
CA SER A 393 -23.98 19.28 -18.90
C SER A 393 -23.80 20.74 -18.51
N LYS A 394 -22.87 21.05 -17.60
CA LYS A 394 -22.52 22.42 -17.16
C LYS A 394 -21.20 22.91 -17.75
N ARG A 395 -20.62 22.18 -18.72
CA ARG A 395 -19.29 22.46 -19.32
C ARG A 395 -18.18 22.61 -18.27
N SER A 396 -18.29 21.91 -17.14
CA SER A 396 -17.29 21.87 -16.10
C SER A 396 -16.57 20.54 -16.19
N ILE A 397 -15.36 20.51 -16.75
CA ILE A 397 -14.59 19.27 -16.91
C ILE A 397 -13.42 19.28 -15.93
N CYS A 398 -13.07 18.14 -15.35
CA CYS A 398 -11.85 17.98 -14.57
C CYS A 398 -10.58 18.28 -15.37
N PHE A 399 -9.49 18.51 -14.67
CA PHE A 399 -8.15 18.54 -15.25
C PHE A 399 -7.48 17.17 -15.19
N ARG A 400 -6.47 16.96 -16.03
CA ARG A 400 -5.58 15.80 -15.96
C ARG A 400 -4.12 16.22 -15.85
N ALA A 401 -3.34 15.40 -15.17
CA ALA A 401 -1.89 15.52 -15.00
C ALA A 401 -1.29 14.12 -14.78
N GLY A 402 0.00 14.04 -14.46
CA GLY A 402 0.66 12.78 -14.08
C GLY A 402 -0.01 12.07 -12.90
N ASP A 403 -0.35 12.81 -11.84
CA ASP A 403 -1.24 12.33 -10.78
C ASP A 403 -2.72 12.56 -11.13
N ASN A 404 -3.19 11.80 -12.12
CA ASN A 404 -4.54 11.97 -12.66
C ASN A 404 -5.65 11.72 -11.62
N THR A 405 -5.37 10.97 -10.56
CA THR A 405 -6.39 10.58 -9.56
C THR A 405 -6.65 11.62 -8.48
N ARG A 406 -5.71 12.53 -8.23
CA ARG A 406 -5.83 13.51 -7.13
C ARG A 406 -5.59 14.95 -7.57
N VAL A 407 -5.16 15.22 -8.81
CA VAL A 407 -4.91 16.58 -9.31
C VAL A 407 -6.07 17.57 -9.05
N ASN A 408 -7.33 17.11 -9.11
CA ASN A 408 -8.52 17.93 -8.89
C ASN A 408 -8.96 18.04 -7.43
N GLN A 409 -8.21 17.52 -6.45
CA GLN A 409 -8.66 17.41 -5.06
C GLN A 409 -9.14 18.76 -4.50
N HIS A 410 -8.41 19.85 -4.71
CA HIS A 410 -8.85 21.22 -4.42
C HIS A 410 -8.04 22.27 -5.21
N PRO A 411 -8.52 23.53 -5.30
CA PRO A 411 -7.88 24.59 -6.09
C PRO A 411 -6.42 24.87 -5.74
N GLY A 412 -6.04 24.78 -4.46
CA GLY A 412 -4.65 24.95 -4.03
C GLY A 412 -3.68 23.95 -4.67
N LEU A 413 -4.10 22.70 -4.89
CA LEU A 413 -3.28 21.69 -5.55
C LEU A 413 -3.21 21.92 -7.07
N LEU A 414 -4.34 22.29 -7.68
CA LEU A 414 -4.44 22.59 -9.11
C LEU A 414 -3.46 23.70 -9.55
N VAL A 415 -3.30 24.75 -8.74
CA VAL A 415 -2.38 25.86 -9.08
C VAL A 415 -0.91 25.43 -9.06
N LEU A 416 -0.51 24.54 -8.15
CA LEU A 416 0.87 24.02 -8.13
C LEU A 416 1.14 23.13 -9.35
N HIS A 417 0.23 22.22 -9.70
CA HIS A 417 0.35 21.44 -10.93
C HIS A 417 0.44 22.34 -12.17
N THR A 418 -0.32 23.43 -12.22
CA THR A 418 -0.28 24.39 -13.34
C THR A 418 1.04 25.14 -13.40
N ILE A 419 1.58 25.61 -12.27
CA ILE A 419 2.89 26.27 -12.21
C ILE A 419 3.99 25.36 -12.76
N TRP A 420 3.99 24.08 -12.38
CA TRP A 420 5.02 23.14 -12.84
C TRP A 420 4.85 22.70 -14.30
N LEU A 421 3.62 22.61 -14.80
CA LEU A 421 3.34 22.44 -16.23
C LEU A 421 3.94 23.61 -17.03
N ARG A 422 3.67 24.86 -16.60
CA ARG A 422 4.20 26.06 -17.23
C ARG A 422 5.74 26.07 -17.18
N GLN A 423 6.32 25.70 -16.05
CA GLN A 423 7.78 25.65 -15.90
C GLN A 423 8.42 24.64 -16.85
N HIS A 424 7.80 23.49 -17.09
CA HIS A 424 8.24 22.56 -18.13
C HIS A 424 8.21 23.22 -19.51
N ASN A 425 7.05 23.74 -19.94
CA ASN A 425 6.91 24.30 -21.28
C ASN A 425 7.82 25.53 -21.50
N ARG A 426 8.08 26.31 -20.46
CA ARG A 426 9.04 27.42 -20.49
C ARG A 426 10.47 26.93 -20.69
N ILE A 427 10.94 25.94 -19.92
CA ILE A 427 12.28 25.38 -20.11
C ILE A 427 12.42 24.70 -21.48
N ALA A 428 11.41 23.95 -21.94
CA ALA A 428 11.42 23.32 -23.25
C ALA A 428 11.62 24.34 -24.37
N ASN A 429 10.91 25.48 -24.31
CA ASN A 429 11.09 26.61 -25.23
C ASN A 429 12.51 27.20 -25.20
N MET A 430 13.07 27.40 -24.01
CA MET A 430 14.44 27.91 -23.88
C MET A 430 15.47 26.91 -24.43
N LEU A 431 15.28 25.61 -24.19
CA LEU A 431 16.21 24.58 -24.65
C LEU A 431 16.22 24.43 -26.17
N ILE A 432 15.08 24.59 -26.84
CA ILE A 432 15.02 24.51 -28.31
C ILE A 432 15.65 25.73 -28.97
N GLU A 433 15.53 26.91 -28.34
CA GLU A 433 16.24 28.13 -28.79
C GLU A 433 17.77 27.97 -28.65
N LEU A 434 18.21 27.41 -27.53
CA LEU A 434 19.64 27.15 -27.28
C LEU A 434 20.20 25.99 -28.10
N ASN A 435 19.37 25.01 -28.46
CA ASN A 435 19.76 23.79 -29.17
C ASN A 435 18.83 23.49 -30.35
N PRO A 436 18.90 24.26 -31.46
CA PRO A 436 17.96 24.15 -32.58
C PRO A 436 17.93 22.75 -33.26
N ASN A 437 19.01 21.97 -33.13
CA ASN A 437 19.13 20.65 -33.73
C ASN A 437 18.57 19.51 -32.85
N TRP A 438 18.12 19.79 -31.63
CA TRP A 438 17.53 18.77 -30.77
C TRP A 438 16.10 18.43 -31.22
N ASN A 439 15.79 17.14 -31.27
CA ASN A 439 14.43 16.68 -31.56
C ASN A 439 13.51 16.78 -30.33
N ASP A 440 12.22 16.58 -30.56
CA ASP A 440 11.17 16.61 -29.53
C ASP A 440 11.51 15.75 -28.30
N GLU A 441 11.93 14.50 -28.53
CA GLU A 441 12.26 13.55 -27.46
C GLU A 441 13.40 14.05 -26.59
N ARG A 442 14.47 14.57 -27.21
CA ARG A 442 15.63 15.08 -26.49
C ARG A 442 15.26 16.28 -25.62
N ILE A 443 14.48 17.22 -26.17
CA ILE A 443 14.02 18.40 -25.43
C ILE A 443 13.13 17.97 -24.27
N PHE A 444 12.17 17.07 -24.49
CA PHE A 444 11.28 16.56 -23.44
C PHE A 444 12.07 15.92 -22.30
N GLN A 445 13.02 15.02 -22.60
CA GLN A 445 13.78 14.29 -21.58
C GLN A 445 14.74 15.18 -20.78
N GLU A 446 15.43 16.12 -21.43
CA GLU A 446 16.28 17.08 -20.70
C GLU A 446 15.45 18.04 -19.85
N THR A 447 14.29 18.49 -20.36
CA THR A 447 13.35 19.32 -19.59
C THR A 447 12.83 18.56 -18.37
N ARG A 448 12.33 17.32 -18.55
CA ARG A 448 11.87 16.46 -17.45
C ARG A 448 12.96 16.24 -16.40
N ARG A 449 14.20 16.01 -16.84
CA ARG A 449 15.36 15.85 -15.95
C ARG A 449 15.68 17.11 -15.15
N ILE A 450 15.62 18.29 -15.76
CA ILE A 450 15.80 19.58 -15.06
C ILE A 450 14.68 19.80 -14.05
N ILE A 451 13.42 19.54 -14.43
CA ILE A 451 12.26 19.72 -13.54
C ILE A 451 12.36 18.83 -12.29
N GLY A 452 12.71 17.55 -12.47
CA GLY A 452 12.97 16.65 -11.32
C GLY A 452 14.08 17.18 -10.41
N ALA A 453 15.18 17.68 -10.99
CA ALA A 453 16.26 18.29 -10.23
C ALA A 453 15.85 19.58 -9.49
N GLN A 454 14.99 20.41 -10.09
CA GLN A 454 14.42 21.60 -9.44
C GLN A 454 13.53 21.22 -8.25
N MET A 455 12.69 20.19 -8.40
CA MET A 455 11.85 19.68 -7.30
C MET A 455 12.69 19.08 -6.17
N GLN A 456 13.74 18.32 -6.49
CA GLN A 456 14.70 17.82 -5.51
C GLN A 456 15.40 18.98 -4.79
N MET A 457 15.88 19.98 -5.51
CA MET A 457 16.54 21.14 -4.91
C MET A 457 15.61 21.87 -3.92
N ILE A 458 14.38 22.18 -4.30
CA ILE A 458 13.40 22.84 -3.42
C ILE A 458 13.09 21.95 -2.20
N THR A 459 12.89 20.65 -2.42
CA THR A 459 12.57 19.71 -1.34
C THR A 459 13.69 19.68 -0.28
N TYR A 460 14.93 19.42 -0.68
CA TYR A 460 16.04 19.25 0.26
C TYR A 460 16.61 20.56 0.80
N ASN A 461 16.49 21.67 0.06
CA ASN A 461 17.08 22.95 0.46
C ASN A 461 16.08 23.91 1.15
N GLU A 462 14.79 23.83 0.82
CA GLU A 462 13.78 24.76 1.35
C GLU A 462 12.74 24.07 2.24
N PHE A 463 12.20 22.91 1.83
CA PHE A 463 11.10 22.25 2.54
C PHE A 463 11.58 21.43 3.75
N LEU A 464 12.46 20.45 3.54
CA LEU A 464 12.90 19.54 4.61
C LEU A 464 13.57 20.22 5.81
N PRO A 465 14.40 21.28 5.64
CA PRO A 465 14.96 21.99 6.79
C PRO A 465 13.92 22.59 7.72
N ILE A 466 12.76 23.00 7.18
CA ILE A 466 11.65 23.53 7.97
C ILE A 466 10.89 22.40 8.65
N VAL A 467 10.66 21.29 7.95
CA VAL A 467 9.93 20.15 8.50
C VAL A 467 10.70 19.45 9.62
N LEU A 468 11.99 19.17 9.39
CA LEU A 468 12.83 18.32 10.24
C LEU A 468 13.70 19.10 11.23
N GLY A 469 13.96 20.38 10.98
CA GLY A 469 14.97 21.14 11.70
C GLY A 469 16.40 20.74 11.34
N GLN A 470 17.37 21.58 11.70
CA GLN A 470 18.76 21.43 11.25
C GLN A 470 19.48 20.19 11.82
N ASN A 471 19.16 19.80 13.05
CA ASN A 471 19.79 18.65 13.70
C ASN A 471 19.45 17.35 12.96
N ALA A 472 18.18 17.13 12.64
CA ALA A 472 17.76 15.96 11.88
C ALA A 472 18.27 16.01 10.43
N MET A 473 18.28 17.18 9.78
CA MET A 473 18.89 17.35 8.45
C MET A 473 20.36 16.91 8.43
N SER A 474 21.12 17.27 9.47
CA SER A 474 22.52 16.87 9.62
C SER A 474 22.65 15.36 9.90
N PHE A 475 21.89 14.84 10.87
CA PHE A 475 21.93 13.43 11.26
C PHE A 475 21.66 12.50 10.08
N TYR A 476 20.62 12.79 9.30
CA TYR A 476 20.24 12.00 8.11
C TYR A 476 20.99 12.40 6.84
N LYS A 477 21.98 13.31 6.91
CA LYS A 477 22.81 13.77 5.78
C LYS A 477 22.00 14.29 4.58
N LEU A 478 20.94 15.04 4.86
CA LEU A 478 19.96 15.50 3.87
C LEU A 478 20.34 16.84 3.24
N THR A 479 21.18 17.64 3.90
CA THR A 479 21.59 18.97 3.44
C THR A 479 22.20 18.92 2.03
N VAL A 480 21.76 19.84 1.16
CA VAL A 480 22.32 20.03 -0.18
C VAL A 480 23.73 20.61 -0.07
N LEU A 481 24.66 20.09 -0.86
CA LEU A 481 26.03 20.61 -0.85
C LEU A 481 26.09 21.99 -1.52
N ARG A 482 26.97 22.87 -1.02
CA ARG A 482 27.24 24.14 -1.70
C ARG A 482 28.00 23.93 -3.01
N ASN A 483 28.98 23.03 -2.98
CA ASN A 483 29.91 22.73 -4.06
C ASN A 483 30.15 21.21 -4.11
N GLY A 484 30.64 20.69 -5.24
CA GLY A 484 31.00 19.27 -5.39
C GLY A 484 29.79 18.38 -5.63
N PHE A 485 29.95 17.09 -5.34
CA PHE A 485 28.99 16.03 -5.63
C PHE A 485 28.79 15.12 -4.42
N THR A 486 27.64 14.46 -4.38
CA THR A 486 27.39 13.31 -3.50
C THR A 486 27.57 12.01 -4.30
N THR A 487 27.43 10.86 -3.65
CA THR A 487 27.59 9.56 -4.31
C THR A 487 26.35 8.70 -4.10
N TYR A 488 25.92 8.05 -5.18
CA TYR A 488 24.83 7.07 -5.17
C TYR A 488 25.24 5.79 -4.43
N ASP A 489 24.36 5.25 -3.59
CA ASP A 489 24.53 3.95 -2.94
C ASP A 489 23.53 2.91 -3.49
N SER A 490 24.05 1.98 -4.28
CA SER A 490 23.26 0.89 -4.87
C SER A 490 22.69 -0.14 -3.88
N ASN A 491 23.07 -0.08 -2.60
CA ASN A 491 22.53 -0.96 -1.56
C ASN A 491 21.35 -0.33 -0.81
N VAL A 492 21.12 0.98 -0.98
CA VAL A 492 19.98 1.67 -0.36
C VAL A 492 18.72 1.43 -1.18
N ASN A 493 17.64 1.02 -0.51
CA ASN A 493 16.34 0.79 -1.13
C ASN A 493 15.46 2.05 -1.07
N PRO A 494 15.22 2.74 -2.20
CA PRO A 494 14.41 3.96 -2.27
C PRO A 494 12.89 3.73 -2.19
N SER A 495 12.41 2.49 -2.13
CA SER A 495 10.97 2.22 -2.04
C SER A 495 10.34 2.94 -0.84
N ILE A 496 9.10 3.41 -1.03
CA ILE A 496 8.34 4.07 0.04
C ILE A 496 8.10 3.14 1.22
N ILE A 497 8.35 3.67 2.41
CA ILE A 497 8.08 3.06 3.71
C ILE A 497 6.59 3.22 4.03
N SER A 498 5.95 2.14 4.48
CA SER A 498 4.53 2.14 4.84
C SER A 498 4.22 3.16 5.94
N GLU A 499 5.04 3.21 6.97
CA GLU A 499 4.90 4.12 8.11
C GLU A 499 5.03 5.60 7.69
N PHE A 500 5.88 5.88 6.71
CA PHE A 500 6.03 7.21 6.11
C PHE A 500 4.74 7.65 5.41
N SER A 501 4.24 6.88 4.45
CA SER A 501 3.08 7.26 3.63
C SER A 501 1.72 7.13 4.33
N THR A 502 1.62 6.24 5.33
CA THR A 502 0.37 5.98 6.05
C THR A 502 0.20 6.83 7.29
N ALA A 503 1.29 7.30 7.91
CA ALA A 503 1.23 8.12 9.11
C ALA A 503 2.12 9.38 9.04
N ALA A 504 3.44 9.23 8.99
CA ALA A 504 4.35 10.35 9.27
C ALA A 504 4.20 11.51 8.28
N PHE A 505 4.15 11.24 6.97
CA PHE A 505 4.02 12.28 5.95
C PHE A 505 2.60 12.85 5.83
N ARG A 506 1.65 12.32 6.61
CA ARG A 506 0.29 12.89 6.76
C ARG A 506 0.23 14.00 7.81
N PHE A 507 1.36 14.38 8.42
CA PHE A 507 1.45 15.52 9.34
C PHE A 507 0.81 16.79 8.74
N GLY A 508 0.93 16.96 7.42
CA GLY A 508 0.35 18.10 6.68
C GLY A 508 -1.16 18.25 6.85
N HIS A 509 -1.89 17.19 7.22
CA HIS A 509 -3.33 17.29 7.50
C HIS A 509 -3.67 18.16 8.71
N SER A 510 -2.75 18.33 9.67
CA SER A 510 -2.90 19.29 10.78
C SER A 510 -2.73 20.74 10.32
N LEU A 511 -2.01 20.98 9.22
CA LEU A 511 -1.64 22.31 8.74
C LEU A 511 -2.71 22.97 7.84
N ILE A 512 -3.79 22.25 7.50
CA ILE A 512 -4.76 22.68 6.49
C ILE A 512 -5.76 23.68 7.08
N ASN A 513 -5.85 24.86 6.47
CA ASN A 513 -6.92 25.81 6.76
C ASN A 513 -8.25 25.35 6.15
N GLY A 514 -9.34 25.48 6.90
CA GLY A 514 -10.69 25.34 6.34
C GLY A 514 -11.09 26.47 5.40
N LYS A 515 -10.49 27.65 5.55
CA LYS A 515 -10.70 28.82 4.69
C LYS A 515 -9.42 29.19 3.98
N PHE A 516 -9.43 29.07 2.66
CA PHE A 516 -8.32 29.49 1.82
C PHE A 516 -8.47 30.97 1.51
N THR A 517 -7.45 31.75 1.84
CA THR A 517 -7.39 33.16 1.47
C THR A 517 -6.91 33.29 0.02
N MET A 518 -7.46 34.25 -0.70
CA MET A 518 -7.03 34.69 -2.02
C MET A 518 -6.65 36.16 -1.93
N ILE A 519 -5.59 36.56 -2.63
CA ILE A 519 -5.06 37.93 -2.58
C ILE A 519 -4.89 38.47 -4.02
N GLY A 520 -5.67 39.49 -4.35
CA GLY A 520 -5.59 40.22 -5.62
C GLY A 520 -4.26 40.96 -5.81
N ALA A 521 -3.94 41.36 -7.05
CA ALA A 521 -2.80 42.22 -7.33
C ALA A 521 -2.93 43.60 -6.65
N ASP A 522 -4.17 44.07 -6.45
CA ASP A 522 -4.54 45.25 -5.67
C ASP A 522 -4.51 45.03 -4.16
N SER A 523 -3.98 43.89 -3.69
CA SER A 523 -3.95 43.45 -2.29
C SER A 523 -5.33 43.23 -1.65
N ARG A 524 -6.44 43.28 -2.41
CA ARG A 524 -7.76 42.93 -1.89
C ARG A 524 -7.81 41.45 -1.55
N ARG A 525 -8.39 41.15 -0.39
CA ARG A 525 -8.49 39.79 0.14
C ARG A 525 -9.91 39.27 -0.05
N SER A 526 -9.99 38.01 -0.47
CA SER A 526 -11.22 37.23 -0.48
C SER A 526 -10.93 35.82 0.04
N THR A 527 -11.96 35.02 0.29
CA THR A 527 -11.78 33.68 0.84
C THR A 527 -12.74 32.68 0.21
N PHE A 528 -12.38 31.40 0.26
CA PHE A 528 -13.30 30.30 -0.01
C PHE A 528 -13.15 29.19 1.01
N ASN A 529 -14.26 28.50 1.33
CA ASN A 529 -14.21 27.34 2.21
C ASN A 529 -13.74 26.11 1.44
N LEU A 530 -12.89 25.31 2.06
CA LEU A 530 -12.37 24.08 1.45
C LEU A 530 -13.50 23.07 1.20
N LYS A 531 -14.43 22.90 2.16
CA LYS A 531 -15.56 21.97 2.03
C LYS A 531 -16.44 22.20 0.81
N ASP A 532 -16.49 23.43 0.30
CA ASP A 532 -17.32 23.81 -0.86
C ASP A 532 -16.52 23.80 -2.18
N ASN A 533 -15.22 23.53 -2.11
CA ASN A 533 -14.28 23.63 -3.24
C ASN A 533 -13.47 22.34 -3.47
N PHE A 534 -13.72 21.26 -2.74
CA PHE A 534 -13.21 19.95 -3.14
C PHE A 534 -13.72 19.59 -4.54
N PHE A 535 -12.84 19.04 -5.38
CA PHE A 535 -13.22 18.59 -6.72
C PHE A 535 -13.88 19.70 -7.56
N SER A 536 -13.39 20.94 -7.45
CA SER A 536 -13.94 22.08 -8.20
C SER A 536 -12.88 22.67 -9.14
N PRO A 537 -13.00 22.48 -10.47
CA PRO A 537 -12.06 23.05 -11.44
C PRO A 537 -12.31 24.54 -11.72
N SER A 538 -13.43 25.09 -11.22
CA SER A 538 -13.96 26.41 -11.59
C SER A 538 -12.97 27.56 -11.37
N ARG A 539 -12.27 27.58 -10.23
CA ARG A 539 -11.35 28.68 -9.87
C ARG A 539 -10.18 28.81 -10.83
N LEU A 540 -9.56 27.69 -11.19
CA LEU A 540 -8.46 27.70 -12.16
C LEU A 540 -8.96 28.17 -13.54
N ARG A 541 -10.15 27.72 -13.98
CA ARG A 541 -10.76 28.18 -15.25
C ARG A 541 -11.12 29.67 -15.25
N ASN A 542 -11.36 30.26 -14.09
CA ASN A 542 -11.67 31.68 -13.94
C ASN A 542 -10.43 32.59 -13.92
N GLY A 543 -9.22 32.02 -14.04
CA GLY A 543 -7.97 32.77 -13.96
C GLY A 543 -7.67 33.27 -12.55
N GLU A 544 -7.99 32.45 -11.53
CA GLU A 544 -7.74 32.76 -10.12
C GLU A 544 -6.42 32.16 -9.57
N LEU A 545 -5.53 31.69 -10.46
CA LEU A 545 -4.27 31.03 -10.10
C LEU A 545 -3.44 31.92 -9.17
N ASP A 546 -3.19 33.14 -9.61
CA ASP A 546 -2.36 34.11 -8.92
C ASP A 546 -2.88 34.46 -7.53
N GLN A 547 -4.19 34.65 -7.39
CA GLN A 547 -4.78 35.06 -6.12
C GLN A 547 -4.68 33.94 -5.09
N ILE A 548 -4.87 32.70 -5.52
CA ILE A 548 -4.68 31.52 -4.67
C ILE A 548 -3.22 31.41 -4.25
N VAL A 549 -2.26 31.52 -5.18
CA VAL A 549 -0.82 31.40 -4.87
C VAL A 549 -0.35 32.52 -3.95
N ARG A 550 -0.77 33.77 -4.16
CA ARG A 550 -0.49 34.88 -3.22
C ARG A 550 -1.06 34.62 -1.84
N GLY A 551 -2.25 34.00 -1.76
CA GLY A 551 -2.85 33.56 -0.51
C GLY A 551 -2.04 32.48 0.19
N LEU A 552 -1.56 31.47 -0.54
CA LEU A 552 -0.75 30.38 -0.02
C LEU A 552 0.57 30.87 0.59
N VAL A 553 1.28 31.77 -0.09
CA VAL A 553 2.56 32.32 0.41
C VAL A 553 2.39 33.48 1.39
N GLY A 554 1.22 34.14 1.40
CA GLY A 554 0.96 35.34 2.19
C GLY A 554 0.18 35.10 3.49
N LYS A 555 -0.32 33.88 3.73
CA LYS A 555 -1.10 33.54 4.93
C LYS A 555 -0.55 32.31 5.62
N SER A 556 -0.77 32.28 6.94
CA SER A 556 -0.37 31.16 7.79
C SER A 556 -1.15 29.89 7.46
N ALA A 557 -0.49 28.75 7.59
CA ALA A 557 -1.12 27.46 7.81
C ALA A 557 -1.76 27.39 9.21
N GLN A 558 -2.54 26.34 9.47
CA GLN A 558 -2.82 25.91 10.85
C GLN A 558 -1.51 25.47 11.52
N ARG A 559 -1.48 25.51 12.84
CA ARG A 559 -0.36 25.02 13.66
C ARG A 559 -0.26 23.50 13.54
N PHE A 560 0.96 22.96 13.60
CA PHE A 560 1.15 21.52 13.79
C PHE A 560 0.79 21.16 15.24
N ASP A 561 -0.34 20.48 15.39
CA ASP A 561 -0.86 19.98 16.64
C ASP A 561 -1.88 18.85 16.33
N PRO A 562 -2.48 18.17 17.33
CA PRO A 562 -3.37 17.05 17.05
C PRO A 562 -4.75 17.50 16.56
N PHE A 563 -5.01 18.79 16.36
CA PHE A 563 -6.35 19.27 16.04
C PHE A 563 -6.59 19.29 14.53
N CYS A 564 -7.87 19.20 14.14
CA CYS A 564 -8.24 19.21 12.73
C CYS A 564 -9.53 19.99 12.46
N HIS A 565 -9.46 20.90 11.49
CA HIS A 565 -10.59 21.73 11.10
C HIS A 565 -11.80 20.90 10.60
N SER A 566 -13.02 21.31 10.94
CA SER A 566 -14.27 20.58 10.60
C SER A 566 -14.53 20.38 9.11
N ASP A 567 -13.98 21.23 8.24
CA ASP A 567 -13.99 21.01 6.78
C ASP A 567 -13.36 19.67 6.36
N LEU A 568 -12.40 19.15 7.15
CA LEU A 568 -11.77 17.84 6.94
C LEU A 568 -12.32 16.76 7.86
N ARG A 569 -12.69 17.11 9.09
CA ARG A 569 -13.17 16.15 10.09
C ARG A 569 -14.64 15.77 9.92
N ASN A 570 -15.47 16.64 9.35
CA ASN A 570 -16.92 16.43 9.20
C ASN A 570 -17.42 16.64 7.77
N ASN A 571 -16.68 17.36 6.92
CA ASN A 571 -17.13 17.75 5.59
C ASN A 571 -16.18 17.31 4.47
N LEU A 572 -15.27 16.36 4.73
CA LEU A 572 -14.33 15.89 3.72
C LEU A 572 -15.11 15.33 2.52
N TYR A 573 -14.87 15.89 1.34
CA TYR A 573 -15.51 15.46 0.09
C TYR A 573 -17.05 15.43 0.12
N LYS A 574 -17.65 16.29 0.94
CA LYS A 574 -19.10 16.40 1.05
C LYS A 574 -19.72 16.72 -0.32
N SER A 575 -20.68 15.91 -0.74
CA SER A 575 -21.44 16.17 -1.97
C SER A 575 -22.41 17.35 -1.75
N LYS A 576 -22.78 18.07 -2.82
CA LYS A 576 -23.68 19.25 -2.73
C LYS A 576 -25.03 18.96 -2.05
N ASN A 577 -25.53 17.73 -2.14
CA ASN A 577 -26.82 17.31 -1.59
C ASN A 577 -26.72 16.67 -0.20
N GLU A 578 -25.52 16.58 0.39
CA GLU A 578 -25.30 15.98 1.70
C GLU A 578 -25.07 17.04 2.77
N LEU A 579 -25.54 16.79 3.99
CA LEU A 579 -25.35 17.68 5.14
C LEU A 579 -23.90 17.65 5.65
N SER A 580 -23.28 16.47 5.64
CA SER A 580 -21.90 16.21 6.04
C SER A 580 -21.20 15.27 5.05
N GLY A 581 -19.87 15.25 5.08
CA GLY A 581 -19.02 14.40 4.23
C GLY A 581 -18.45 13.21 4.98
N SER A 582 -17.13 13.03 4.89
CA SER A 582 -16.34 12.05 5.65
C SER A 582 -15.48 12.73 6.73
N ASP A 583 -14.60 11.95 7.37
CA ASP A 583 -13.73 12.35 8.48
C ASP A 583 -12.26 11.95 8.20
N LEU A 584 -11.41 12.93 7.90
CA LEU A 584 -10.02 12.69 7.52
C LEU A 584 -9.17 12.08 8.66
N PRO A 585 -9.17 12.60 9.91
CA PRO A 585 -8.46 11.94 11.00
C PRO A 585 -8.93 10.49 11.25
N ALA A 586 -10.25 10.23 11.22
CA ALA A 586 -10.77 8.87 11.37
C ALA A 586 -10.29 7.95 10.23
N MET A 587 -10.25 8.46 8.99
CA MET A 587 -9.69 7.72 7.86
C MET A 587 -8.19 7.45 8.01
N ASN A 588 -7.41 8.36 8.58
CA ASN A 588 -5.98 8.15 8.84
C ASN A 588 -5.76 7.04 9.87
N ILE A 589 -6.50 7.07 10.98
CA ILE A 589 -6.47 6.02 12.01
C ILE A 589 -6.86 4.66 11.39
N GLN A 590 -8.00 4.61 10.70
CA GLN A 590 -8.50 3.39 10.08
C GLN A 590 -7.52 2.85 9.02
N ARG A 591 -6.84 3.74 8.28
CA ARG A 591 -5.81 3.37 7.29
C ARG A 591 -4.55 2.81 7.94
N GLY A 592 -4.11 3.36 9.07
CA GLY A 592 -3.02 2.77 9.86
C GLY A 592 -3.31 1.32 10.24
N ARG A 593 -4.53 1.05 10.73
CA ARG A 593 -4.98 -0.30 11.09
C ARG A 593 -5.14 -1.23 9.89
N ASP A 594 -5.67 -0.74 8.77
CA ASP A 594 -5.74 -1.46 7.49
C ASP A 594 -4.36 -1.90 7.01
N HIS A 595 -3.37 -1.02 7.16
CA HIS A 595 -1.98 -1.24 6.77
C HIS A 595 -1.17 -2.00 7.83
N GLY A 596 -1.78 -2.45 8.93
CA GLY A 596 -1.08 -3.17 9.99
C GLY A 596 0.11 -2.39 10.53
N ILE A 597 -0.06 -1.08 10.74
CA ILE A 597 0.97 -0.23 11.34
C ILE A 597 0.98 -0.52 12.86
N PRO A 598 2.14 -0.91 13.44
CA PRO A 598 2.29 -1.04 14.89
C PRO A 598 1.90 0.22 15.67
N GLY A 599 1.64 0.05 16.97
CA GLY A 599 1.40 1.15 17.90
C GLY A 599 2.54 2.17 17.96
N TYR A 600 2.20 3.43 18.24
CA TYR A 600 3.10 4.59 18.29
C TYR A 600 4.36 4.36 19.14
N VAL A 601 4.22 3.75 20.32
CA VAL A 601 5.35 3.57 21.26
C VAL A 601 6.44 2.63 20.73
N HIS A 602 6.13 1.74 19.79
CA HIS A 602 7.15 0.90 19.16
C HIS A 602 8.12 1.72 18.29
N TYR A 603 7.70 2.88 17.81
CA TYR A 603 8.55 3.79 17.04
C TYR A 603 9.43 4.66 17.95
N LEU A 604 8.98 4.98 19.16
CA LEU A 604 9.85 5.56 20.18
C LEU A 604 10.98 4.58 20.53
N GLN A 605 10.65 3.30 20.72
CA GLN A 605 11.66 2.26 20.91
C GLN A 605 12.60 2.12 19.71
N LEU A 606 12.08 2.15 18.48
CA LEU A 606 12.90 2.03 17.26
C LEU A 606 13.84 3.22 17.07
N CYS A 607 13.35 4.44 17.29
CA CYS A 607 14.09 5.66 16.96
C CYS A 607 15.00 6.13 18.11
N PHE A 608 14.64 5.83 19.36
CA PHE A 608 15.28 6.41 20.55
C PHE A 608 15.61 5.38 21.63
N GLU A 609 15.34 4.10 21.40
CA GLU A 609 15.52 3.01 22.38
C GLU A 609 14.65 3.15 23.64
N ASP A 610 13.68 4.06 23.62
CA ASP A 610 12.82 4.39 24.76
C ASP A 610 11.66 3.40 24.89
N LYS A 611 11.68 2.60 25.97
CA LYS A 611 10.61 1.64 26.28
C LYS A 611 9.50 2.30 27.11
N ILE A 612 8.41 2.63 26.46
CA ILE A 612 7.22 3.23 27.09
C ILE A 612 6.22 2.13 27.47
N THR A 613 5.91 2.01 28.76
CA THR A 613 4.96 1.01 29.29
C THR A 613 3.79 1.64 30.05
N THR A 614 3.82 2.96 30.28
CA THR A 614 2.77 3.72 30.97
C THR A 614 2.46 5.02 30.23
N PHE A 615 1.25 5.55 30.40
CA PHE A 615 0.86 6.81 29.74
C PHE A 615 1.66 8.00 30.28
N GLU A 616 2.01 8.03 31.57
CA GLU A 616 2.74 9.13 32.21
C GLU A 616 4.12 9.35 31.58
N GLN A 617 4.78 8.30 31.10
CA GLN A 617 6.06 8.41 30.41
C GLN A 617 5.96 9.19 29.08
N LEU A 618 4.76 9.38 28.52
CA LEU A 618 4.56 10.21 27.33
C LEU A 618 4.62 11.72 27.60
N ASP A 619 4.58 12.17 28.86
CA ASP A 619 4.64 13.59 29.20
C ASP A 619 5.95 14.27 28.74
N GLN A 620 6.99 13.48 28.42
CA GLN A 620 8.24 14.00 27.83
C GLN A 620 8.15 14.27 26.32
N TYR A 621 7.18 13.68 25.61
CA TYR A 621 7.02 13.84 24.16
C TYR A 621 5.82 14.69 23.77
N MET A 622 4.79 14.78 24.61
CA MET A 622 3.54 15.47 24.26
C MET A 622 2.94 16.23 25.46
N PRO A 623 2.07 17.23 25.21
CA PRO A 623 1.38 17.93 26.30
C PRO A 623 0.59 16.96 27.19
N LYS A 624 0.64 17.19 28.51
CA LYS A 624 -0.06 16.37 29.52
C LYS A 624 -1.56 16.22 29.24
N GLU A 625 -2.23 17.28 28.78
CA GLU A 625 -3.65 17.23 28.42
C GLU A 625 -3.91 16.22 27.30
N GLN A 626 -3.05 16.20 26.28
CA GLN A 626 -3.18 15.29 25.16
C GLN A 626 -2.90 13.84 25.57
N ARG A 627 -1.86 13.64 26.38
CA ARG A 627 -1.59 12.33 27.00
C ARG A 627 -2.78 11.82 27.81
N GLN A 628 -3.44 12.68 28.60
CA GLN A 628 -4.63 12.31 29.37
C GLN A 628 -5.81 11.92 28.47
N ARG A 629 -5.98 12.57 27.33
CA ARG A 629 -7.00 12.16 26.32
C ARG A 629 -6.73 10.76 25.79
N PHE A 630 -5.46 10.39 25.56
CA PHE A 630 -5.10 9.01 25.21
C PHE A 630 -5.44 8.02 26.33
N GLN A 631 -5.04 8.33 27.57
CA GLN A 631 -5.30 7.50 28.75
C GLN A 631 -6.79 7.27 29.01
N GLN A 632 -7.66 8.21 28.64
CA GLN A 632 -9.12 8.08 28.77
C GLN A 632 -9.76 7.18 27.71
N HIS A 633 -9.09 6.92 26.59
CA HIS A 633 -9.71 6.34 25.40
C HIS A 633 -9.03 5.09 24.85
N TYR A 634 -7.79 4.82 25.21
CA TYR A 634 -7.07 3.59 24.89
C TYR A 634 -6.86 2.75 26.15
N ASP A 635 -6.96 1.42 26.02
CA ASP A 635 -6.76 0.49 27.13
C ASP A 635 -5.29 0.47 27.59
N SER A 636 -4.36 0.52 26.63
CA SER A 636 -2.91 0.53 26.85
C SER A 636 -2.23 1.65 26.07
N VAL A 637 -1.07 2.10 26.55
CA VAL A 637 -0.21 3.05 25.83
C VAL A 637 0.30 2.47 24.51
N GLU A 638 0.41 1.14 24.43
CA GLU A 638 0.78 0.38 23.21
C GLU A 638 -0.29 0.46 22.12
N ASP A 639 -1.52 0.81 22.48
CA ASP A 639 -2.64 0.82 21.54
C ASP A 639 -2.72 2.10 20.69
N ILE A 640 -1.99 3.15 21.06
CA ILE A 640 -2.04 4.46 20.39
C ILE A 640 -1.64 4.31 18.92
N ASP A 641 -2.54 4.66 18.00
CA ASP A 641 -2.25 4.63 16.56
C ASP A 641 -1.14 5.63 16.19
N LEU A 642 -0.16 5.22 15.36
CA LEU A 642 1.03 6.01 15.02
C LEU A 642 0.70 7.42 14.51
N PHE A 643 -0.32 7.57 13.66
CA PHE A 643 -0.75 8.90 13.19
C PHE A 643 -1.12 9.79 14.37
N SER A 644 -2.00 9.31 15.26
CA SER A 644 -2.49 10.08 16.41
C SER A 644 -1.38 10.41 17.40
N GLY A 645 -0.50 9.45 17.70
CA GLY A 645 0.65 9.67 18.59
C GLY A 645 1.62 10.71 18.02
N GLY A 646 2.05 10.55 16.77
CA GLY A 646 3.06 11.42 16.17
C GLY A 646 2.60 12.86 15.91
N VAL A 647 1.31 13.10 15.57
CA VAL A 647 0.78 14.49 15.49
C VAL A 647 0.58 15.15 16.85
N SER A 648 0.60 14.36 17.93
CA SER A 648 0.44 14.86 19.30
C SER A 648 1.77 15.25 19.95
N GLU A 649 2.90 14.88 19.34
CA GLU A 649 4.23 15.20 19.86
C GLU A 649 4.50 16.72 19.83
N LEU A 650 5.27 17.19 20.81
CA LEU A 650 5.89 18.50 20.77
C LEU A 650 6.88 18.57 19.60
N PRO A 651 6.87 19.64 18.79
CA PRO A 651 7.83 19.81 17.71
C PRO A 651 9.29 19.81 18.20
N LEU A 652 10.20 19.29 17.39
CA LEU A 652 11.63 19.53 17.58
C LEU A 652 11.95 21.02 17.45
N ILE A 653 13.08 21.45 18.03
CA ILE A 653 13.58 22.82 17.88
C ILE A 653 13.78 23.14 16.39
N ASP A 654 13.25 24.29 15.96
CA ASP A 654 13.27 24.78 14.57
C ASP A 654 12.65 23.80 13.54
N ALA A 655 11.77 22.91 13.98
CA ALA A 655 11.09 21.93 13.14
C ALA A 655 9.56 22.10 13.19
N VAL A 656 8.87 21.52 12.23
CA VAL A 656 7.41 21.43 12.24
C VAL A 656 6.95 20.24 13.06
N VAL A 657 7.61 19.09 12.90
CA VAL A 657 7.15 17.81 13.46
C VAL A 657 7.92 17.43 14.73
N GLY A 658 7.30 16.54 15.51
CA GLY A 658 7.94 15.92 16.66
C GLY A 658 8.99 14.86 16.31
N PRO A 659 9.70 14.34 17.33
CA PRO A 659 10.82 13.41 17.16
C PRO A 659 10.50 12.16 16.33
N THR A 660 9.37 11.49 16.58
CA THR A 660 9.04 10.23 15.89
C THR A 660 8.81 10.46 14.39
N PHE A 661 8.05 11.49 14.03
CA PHE A 661 7.84 11.82 12.63
C PHE A 661 9.11 12.33 11.97
N ALA A 662 9.95 13.11 12.68
CA ALA A 662 11.26 13.51 12.16
C ALA A 662 12.16 12.30 11.86
N CYS A 663 12.14 11.27 12.72
CA CYS A 663 12.87 10.03 12.51
C CYS A 663 12.42 9.30 11.23
N ILE A 664 11.12 9.03 11.11
CA ILE A 664 10.55 8.28 9.97
C ILE A 664 10.74 9.05 8.65
N ILE A 665 10.47 10.35 8.65
CA ILE A 665 10.63 11.22 7.48
C ILE A 665 12.12 11.31 7.11
N GLY A 666 13.02 11.48 8.09
CA GLY A 666 14.46 11.55 7.88
C GLY A 666 15.02 10.29 7.22
N VAL A 667 14.62 9.10 7.69
CA VAL A 667 15.01 7.82 7.07
C VAL A 667 14.50 7.73 5.63
N GLN A 668 13.21 8.05 5.38
CA GLN A 668 12.67 7.98 4.03
C GLN A 668 13.42 8.92 3.06
N PHE A 669 13.61 10.18 3.41
CA PHE A 669 14.31 11.12 2.53
C PHE A 669 15.81 10.80 2.39
N ASN A 670 16.43 10.15 3.36
CA ASN A 670 17.77 9.59 3.16
C ASN A 670 17.76 8.52 2.06
N HIS A 671 16.79 7.60 2.11
CA HIS A 671 16.64 6.57 1.08
C HIS A 671 16.35 7.15 -0.30
N LEU A 672 15.50 8.19 -0.37
CA LEU A 672 15.20 8.89 -1.63
C LEU A 672 16.38 9.70 -2.17
N LYS A 673 17.32 10.12 -1.31
CA LYS A 673 18.55 10.80 -1.72
C LYS A 673 19.58 9.82 -2.24
N TYR A 674 20.01 8.88 -1.40
CA TYR A 674 21.16 8.01 -1.69
C TYR A 674 20.78 6.74 -2.46
N GLY A 675 19.52 6.31 -2.42
CA GLY A 675 18.99 5.17 -3.19
C GLY A 675 18.51 5.55 -4.60
N ASP A 676 18.58 6.83 -4.97
CA ASP A 676 18.19 7.34 -6.28
C ASP A 676 19.41 7.63 -7.16
N ARG A 677 19.70 6.75 -8.12
CA ARG A 677 20.84 6.91 -9.06
C ARG A 677 20.81 8.23 -9.86
N TYR A 678 19.65 8.88 -9.95
CA TYR A 678 19.46 10.11 -10.71
C TYR A 678 19.22 11.32 -9.78
N TYR A 679 19.50 11.22 -8.48
CA TYR A 679 19.50 12.37 -7.59
C TYR A 679 20.48 13.43 -8.10
N PHE A 680 20.05 14.69 -8.12
CA PHE A 680 20.69 15.73 -8.92
C PHE A 680 22.15 16.03 -8.54
N GLU A 681 22.56 15.77 -7.29
CA GLU A 681 23.94 16.01 -6.84
C GLU A 681 24.89 14.82 -7.05
N HIS A 682 24.42 13.66 -7.50
CA HIS A 682 25.29 12.50 -7.65
C HIS A 682 26.22 12.63 -8.86
N ASP A 683 27.49 12.27 -8.68
CA ASP A 683 28.45 12.10 -9.77
C ASP A 683 28.55 10.66 -10.28
N ASN A 684 29.32 10.47 -11.36
CA ASN A 684 29.69 9.17 -11.92
C ASN A 684 28.50 8.28 -12.33
N GLN A 685 27.31 8.85 -12.56
CA GLN A 685 26.15 8.18 -13.13
C GLN A 685 25.89 8.70 -14.54
N ASP A 686 25.29 7.88 -15.41
CA ASP A 686 24.94 8.30 -16.78
C ASP A 686 24.03 9.54 -16.81
N GLY A 687 23.21 9.70 -15.76
CA GLY A 687 22.29 10.82 -15.56
C GLY A 687 22.85 11.98 -14.73
N SER A 688 24.14 11.97 -14.36
CA SER A 688 24.77 13.03 -13.57
C SER A 688 24.85 14.35 -14.34
N PHE A 689 24.58 15.45 -13.64
CA PHE A 689 24.77 16.79 -14.21
C PHE A 689 26.25 17.16 -14.23
N THR A 690 26.65 18.00 -15.20
CA THR A 690 27.96 18.65 -15.15
C THR A 690 28.05 19.60 -13.96
N LYS A 691 29.27 20.00 -13.57
CA LYS A 691 29.48 20.92 -12.44
C LYS A 691 28.76 22.26 -12.66
N GLU A 692 28.78 22.77 -13.87
CA GLU A 692 28.17 24.03 -14.27
C GLU A 692 26.64 23.94 -14.23
N GLN A 693 26.07 22.86 -14.76
CA GLN A 693 24.62 22.59 -14.68
C GLN A 693 24.16 22.45 -13.23
N LEU A 694 24.92 21.72 -12.40
CA LEU A 694 24.62 21.55 -10.99
C LEU A 694 24.65 22.89 -10.24
N GLN A 695 25.63 23.75 -10.54
CA GLN A 695 25.68 25.09 -9.95
C GLN A 695 24.48 25.94 -10.35
N SER A 696 23.99 25.82 -11.58
CA SER A 696 22.76 26.47 -12.02
C SER A 696 21.53 25.91 -11.29
N ILE A 697 21.43 24.59 -11.10
CA ILE A 697 20.31 23.95 -10.42
C ILE A 697 20.25 24.39 -8.96
N ARG A 698 21.39 24.52 -8.27
CA ARG A 698 21.50 25.01 -6.88
C ARG A 698 21.00 26.44 -6.69
N GLN A 699 20.81 27.21 -7.76
CA GLN A 699 20.20 28.54 -7.71
C GLN A 699 18.67 28.52 -7.82
N THR A 700 18.07 27.34 -7.96
CA THR A 700 16.62 27.18 -7.98
C THR A 700 16.03 27.62 -6.65
N LEU A 701 15.03 28.49 -6.73
CA LEU A 701 14.21 28.91 -5.60
C LEU A 701 12.76 28.71 -5.98
N PHE A 702 11.94 28.22 -5.06
CA PHE A 702 10.52 28.04 -5.36
C PHE A 702 9.84 29.39 -5.65
N SER A 703 10.27 30.45 -4.97
CA SER A 703 9.83 31.82 -5.23
C SER A 703 10.07 32.25 -6.69
N LYS A 704 11.23 31.89 -7.26
CA LYS A 704 11.59 32.21 -8.64
C LYS A 704 10.71 31.45 -9.63
N ILE A 705 10.48 30.16 -9.39
CA ILE A 705 9.57 29.36 -10.23
C ILE A 705 8.16 29.95 -10.21
N ILE A 706 7.65 30.36 -9.04
CA ILE A 706 6.33 31.01 -8.96
C ILE A 706 6.32 32.31 -9.77
N CYS A 707 7.32 33.18 -9.63
CA CYS A 707 7.39 34.43 -10.40
C CYS A 707 7.45 34.22 -11.92
N GLU A 708 8.23 33.25 -12.37
CA GLU A 708 8.43 32.99 -13.81
C GLU A 708 7.22 32.27 -14.47
N ASN A 709 6.27 31.76 -13.67
CA ASN A 709 5.14 30.96 -14.15
C ASN A 709 3.77 31.41 -13.63
N GLY A 710 3.70 32.48 -12.84
CA GLY A 710 2.45 33.15 -12.49
C GLY A 710 1.97 34.09 -13.60
N ASP A 711 0.73 34.56 -13.52
CA ASP A 711 0.14 35.45 -14.52
C ASP A 711 0.63 36.90 -14.34
N ASP A 712 0.72 37.38 -13.08
CA ASP A 712 1.13 38.75 -12.72
C ASP A 712 1.85 38.81 -11.36
N PHE A 713 2.98 38.10 -11.24
CA PHE A 713 3.81 38.13 -10.02
C PHE A 713 4.94 39.17 -10.11
N GLN A 714 4.69 40.39 -9.65
CA GLN A 714 5.70 41.46 -9.59
C GLN A 714 6.70 41.29 -8.42
N ARG A 715 6.24 40.77 -7.28
CA ARG A 715 7.04 40.61 -6.06
C ARG A 715 6.59 39.36 -5.31
N ILE A 716 7.56 38.64 -4.74
CA ILE A 716 7.32 37.49 -3.87
C ILE A 716 8.43 37.41 -2.83
N HIS A 717 8.12 36.89 -1.65
CA HIS A 717 9.15 36.62 -0.64
C HIS A 717 10.06 35.47 -1.10
N ARG A 718 11.36 35.57 -0.80
CA ARG A 718 12.35 34.57 -1.22
C ARG A 718 12.11 33.21 -0.57
N LYS A 719 11.78 33.18 0.72
CA LYS A 719 11.49 31.94 1.47
C LYS A 719 9.98 31.75 1.55
N VAL A 720 9.40 31.12 0.54
CA VAL A 720 7.93 31.06 0.38
C VAL A 720 7.22 30.22 1.43
N PHE A 721 7.95 29.41 2.19
CA PHE A 721 7.40 28.58 3.26
C PHE A 721 7.33 29.28 4.62
N LEU A 722 8.14 30.32 4.84
CA LEU A 722 8.20 31.06 6.10
C LEU A 722 7.28 32.28 6.05
N LEU A 723 6.55 32.54 7.13
CA LEU A 723 5.82 33.79 7.26
C LEU A 723 6.80 34.96 7.29
N ASN A 724 6.44 36.04 6.64
CA ASN A 724 7.08 37.32 6.88
C ASN A 724 6.71 37.74 8.30
N ASN A 725 7.57 37.48 9.27
CA ASN A 725 7.60 38.32 10.45
C ASN A 725 8.11 39.68 9.95
N GLU A 726 7.25 40.69 9.90
CA GLU A 726 7.69 42.07 9.73
C GLU A 726 8.77 42.34 10.79
N ARG A 727 10.04 42.37 10.36
CA ARG A 727 11.12 43.11 10.98
C ARG A 727 12.04 43.63 9.89
#